data_AF-A0A2R6HW05-F1
#
_entry.id   AF-A0A2R6HW05-F1
#
_cell.length_a   1.000
_cell.length_b   1.000
_cell.length_c   1.000
_cell.angle_alpha   90.00
_cell.angle_beta   90.00
_cell.angle_gamma   90.00
#
_symmetry.space_group_name_H-M   'P 1'
#
loop_
_entity.id
_entity.type
_entity.pdbx_description
1 polymer ?
#
loop_
_entity_poly.entity_id
_entity_poly.type
_entity_poly.pdbx_seq_one_letter_code
_entity_poly.pdbx_strand_id
1 'polypeptide(L)'
;MHRRAVLATAVFVSLLAAGTAVVAAPAAADVDVEHTVGTADDPGQVDVTTRLTVPSGTTGLRVTLPERTDVYETRGFTRAGDRTYEWTRSTDEPFLSYTMAGNVTVDRGAGERHLFAVTDEWAIVRSPRVDLRTPDDSVDATRRYEVEGRGAAGPNITYLGPHEERVREGRQRFRLVIPAAADMAASPRDALDSMENASERVSFGRRDPEVFVVVAPTGVEWAATGLQRGDADLWVRDRQRVDTARNAWVHEYVHTRQEYEPTDATRWTFEAMAEYYAAVLTYEQGRIDYEAFRGRMERGTDGRYGDVRLVDPDTWRNNEGDYEKGALVFGHLDRRLRAETDGSMDRVFGRLGAGELTRSAFLGAVEDAGGTGVRGDAEQYTETTATPQVWSREEHVEAFGGPLIRQSFGGFAVAGPHRSTALGEPRLVAGERLEATVTVANNGTEAGEFTLRFRVDGKTVETRSGTLGPGETTTVTFTRQFGSAGKYELTAGTATATVVVEEPAAARVTDLVVEPESAAIGETVRLRAAVTSSADRPDAGTVAFTADGETVATREVAFAGTTTVEATTTPEAPGEYAVGAGDLTATLSVRDETVQPTTTPAAGENEGPSGGGTGATTPSAADGTGFGVLAVAAVALLGALSLLGRRYP
;
A
#
# COMPACT_ATOMS: atom_id res chain seq x y z
N MET A 1 52.35 -69.80 -6.58
CA MET A 1 51.16 -69.28 -7.28
C MET A 1 49.92 -69.77 -6.55
N HIS A 2 49.49 -69.03 -5.53
CA HIS A 2 48.36 -69.40 -4.67
C HIS A 2 47.14 -68.54 -5.01
N ARG A 3 46.09 -69.20 -5.51
CA ARG A 3 44.71 -68.73 -5.47
C ARG A 3 43.89 -69.83 -4.80
N ARG A 4 43.19 -69.48 -3.73
CA ARG A 4 41.91 -70.03 -3.22
C ARG A 4 41.76 -69.47 -1.79
N ALA A 5 41.11 -68.32 -1.64
CA ALA A 5 39.65 -68.14 -1.61
C ALA A 5 39.04 -68.82 -0.38
N VAL A 6 38.58 -67.94 0.51
CA VAL A 6 38.12 -68.13 1.87
C VAL A 6 36.77 -68.87 1.90
N LEU A 7 36.67 -69.76 2.88
CA LEU A 7 35.47 -70.42 3.38
C LEU A 7 34.56 -69.38 4.07
N ALA A 8 33.29 -69.28 3.68
CA ALA A 8 32.25 -68.72 4.55
C ALA A 8 30.91 -69.42 4.25
N THR A 9 30.50 -70.24 5.21
CA THR A 9 29.27 -71.01 5.31
C THR A 9 28.06 -70.07 5.32
N ALA A 10 27.11 -70.26 4.39
CA ALA A 10 25.79 -69.66 4.46
C ALA A 10 24.74 -70.78 4.53
N VAL A 11 24.04 -70.82 5.65
CA VAL A 11 22.99 -71.76 6.00
C VAL A 11 21.78 -71.54 5.09
N PHE A 12 21.29 -72.63 4.50
CA PHE A 12 20.04 -72.71 3.77
C PHE A 12 18.88 -72.61 4.77
N VAL A 13 18.11 -71.53 4.74
CA VAL A 13 16.76 -71.47 5.31
C VAL A 13 15.80 -71.29 4.15
N SER A 14 15.10 -72.36 3.82
CA SER A 14 13.98 -72.36 2.90
C SER A 14 12.77 -71.71 3.58
N LEU A 15 12.44 -70.47 3.23
CA LEU A 15 11.09 -69.93 3.41
C LEU A 15 10.40 -69.89 2.05
N LEU A 16 9.40 -70.75 1.87
CA LEU A 16 8.41 -70.62 0.80
C LEU A 16 7.61 -69.33 1.05
N ALA A 17 7.90 -68.28 0.28
CA ALA A 17 6.99 -67.16 0.13
C ALA A 17 5.85 -67.60 -0.80
N ALA A 18 4.71 -67.99 -0.22
CA ALA A 18 3.45 -68.04 -0.95
C ALA A 18 3.08 -66.60 -1.31
N GLY A 19 3.42 -66.18 -2.53
CA GLY A 19 2.96 -64.91 -3.08
C GLY A 19 1.45 -64.99 -3.29
N THR A 20 0.67 -64.49 -2.34
CA THR A 20 -0.70 -64.05 -2.61
C THR A 20 -0.61 -62.86 -3.53
N ALA A 21 -0.74 -63.08 -4.83
CA ALA A 21 -1.12 -62.02 -5.76
C ALA A 21 -2.49 -61.52 -5.30
N VAL A 22 -2.51 -60.40 -4.57
CA VAL A 22 -3.73 -59.62 -4.40
C VAL A 22 -4.04 -59.08 -5.79
N VAL A 23 -4.92 -59.77 -6.50
CA VAL A 23 -5.60 -59.20 -7.66
C VAL A 23 -6.40 -58.04 -7.09
N ALA A 24 -5.93 -56.82 -7.31
CA ALA A 24 -6.75 -55.65 -7.07
C ALA A 24 -8.05 -55.86 -7.84
N ALA A 25 -9.18 -55.81 -7.13
CA ALA A 25 -10.48 -55.79 -7.80
C ALA A 25 -10.44 -54.65 -8.84
N PRO A 26 -10.96 -54.85 -10.06
CA PRO A 26 -11.11 -53.73 -10.97
C PRO A 26 -11.92 -52.67 -10.24
N ALA A 27 -11.41 -51.44 -10.17
CA ALA A 27 -12.22 -50.30 -9.74
C ALA A 27 -13.52 -50.34 -10.54
N ALA A 28 -14.67 -50.26 -9.87
CA ALA A 28 -15.93 -50.07 -10.57
C ALA A 28 -15.73 -48.85 -11.48
N ALA A 29 -15.92 -49.02 -12.79
CA ALA A 29 -15.77 -47.91 -13.71
C ALA A 29 -16.79 -46.82 -13.33
N ASP A 30 -16.35 -45.57 -13.26
CA ASP A 30 -17.21 -44.43 -12.93
C ASP A 30 -18.28 -44.23 -14.01
N VAL A 31 -19.47 -43.81 -13.60
CA VAL A 31 -20.50 -43.39 -14.56
C VAL A 31 -20.14 -42.00 -15.08
N ASP A 32 -19.97 -41.85 -16.39
CA ASP A 32 -19.84 -40.51 -16.98
C ASP A 32 -21.24 -39.88 -17.04
N VAL A 33 -21.35 -38.63 -16.59
CA VAL A 33 -22.57 -37.83 -16.66
C VAL A 33 -22.27 -36.54 -17.40
N GLU A 34 -23.02 -36.28 -18.45
CA GLU A 34 -22.98 -35.03 -19.21
C GLU A 34 -24.29 -34.28 -19.02
N HIS A 35 -24.16 -33.03 -18.60
CA HIS A 35 -25.27 -32.10 -18.48
C HIS A 35 -25.16 -31.03 -19.56
N THR A 36 -26.15 -30.91 -20.42
CA THR A 36 -26.29 -29.80 -21.37
C THR A 36 -27.40 -28.88 -20.89
N VAL A 37 -27.09 -27.60 -20.67
CA VAL A 37 -28.04 -26.59 -20.19
C VAL A 37 -28.37 -25.61 -21.31
N GLY A 38 -29.66 -25.42 -21.59
CA GLY A 38 -30.17 -24.52 -22.62
C GLY A 38 -31.20 -23.52 -22.08
N THR A 39 -31.63 -22.60 -22.94
CA THR A 39 -32.73 -21.67 -22.63
C THR A 39 -34.07 -22.39 -22.73
N ALA A 40 -34.94 -22.25 -21.72
CA ALA A 40 -36.30 -22.74 -21.79
C ALA A 40 -37.27 -21.66 -22.31
N ASP A 41 -38.41 -22.08 -22.85
CA ASP A 41 -39.50 -21.18 -23.25
C ASP A 41 -40.22 -20.54 -22.05
N ASP A 42 -40.31 -21.28 -20.94
CA ASP A 42 -40.98 -20.80 -19.73
C ASP A 42 -40.10 -19.81 -18.94
N PRO A 43 -40.62 -18.62 -18.58
CA PRO A 43 -39.87 -17.63 -17.82
C PRO A 43 -39.34 -18.19 -16.49
N GLY A 44 -38.08 -17.88 -16.19
CA GLY A 44 -37.46 -18.29 -14.93
C GLY A 44 -36.95 -19.73 -14.88
N GLN A 45 -37.05 -20.48 -15.99
CA GLN A 45 -36.57 -21.86 -16.11
C GLN A 45 -35.42 -21.96 -17.12
N VAL A 46 -34.68 -23.08 -17.04
CA VAL A 46 -33.70 -23.49 -18.04
C VAL A 46 -34.01 -24.91 -18.50
N ASP A 47 -33.67 -25.22 -19.74
CA ASP A 47 -33.77 -26.56 -20.28
C ASP A 47 -32.51 -27.35 -19.91
N VAL A 48 -32.67 -28.63 -19.54
CA VAL A 48 -31.54 -29.48 -19.17
C VAL A 48 -31.70 -30.85 -19.81
N THR A 49 -30.68 -31.28 -20.54
CA THR A 49 -30.50 -32.68 -20.93
C THR A 49 -29.38 -33.30 -20.10
N THR A 50 -29.71 -34.37 -19.37
CA THR A 50 -28.74 -35.18 -18.62
C THR A 50 -28.56 -36.52 -19.29
N ARG A 51 -27.36 -36.76 -19.83
CA ARG A 51 -26.96 -38.01 -20.48
C ARG A 51 -25.96 -38.74 -19.60
N LEU A 52 -26.11 -40.06 -19.47
CA LEU A 52 -25.17 -40.90 -18.73
C LEU A 52 -24.52 -41.88 -19.69
N THR A 53 -23.25 -42.21 -19.49
CA THR A 53 -22.59 -43.37 -20.10
C THR A 53 -22.35 -44.39 -19.00
N VAL A 54 -23.13 -45.46 -19.02
CA VAL A 54 -23.14 -46.47 -17.97
C VAL A 54 -22.12 -47.57 -18.31
N PRO A 55 -21.12 -47.84 -17.47
CA PRO A 55 -20.09 -48.82 -17.77
C PRO A 55 -20.63 -50.25 -17.84
N SER A 56 -19.98 -51.05 -18.70
CA SER A 56 -20.29 -52.47 -18.85
C SER A 56 -20.11 -53.21 -17.52
N GLY A 57 -21.16 -53.89 -17.05
CA GLY A 57 -21.15 -54.62 -15.77
C GLY A 57 -22.00 -53.98 -14.68
N THR A 58 -22.44 -52.73 -14.86
CA THR A 58 -23.43 -52.09 -13.97
C THR A 58 -24.74 -52.88 -14.00
N THR A 59 -25.20 -53.36 -12.85
CA THR A 59 -26.37 -54.26 -12.73
C THR A 59 -27.69 -53.50 -12.63
N GLY A 60 -27.65 -52.26 -12.18
CA GLY A 60 -28.78 -51.33 -12.09
C GLY A 60 -28.31 -49.92 -11.70
N LEU A 61 -29.09 -48.91 -12.07
CA LEU A 61 -28.79 -47.51 -11.78
C LEU A 61 -30.09 -46.75 -11.58
N ARG A 62 -30.13 -45.89 -10.55
CA ARG A 62 -31.21 -44.94 -10.30
C ARG A 62 -30.65 -43.54 -10.29
N VAL A 63 -31.35 -42.63 -10.94
CA VAL A 63 -31.06 -41.21 -11.01
C VAL A 63 -32.16 -40.47 -10.25
N THR A 64 -31.80 -39.60 -9.33
CA THR A 64 -32.75 -38.66 -8.71
C THR A 64 -32.43 -37.24 -9.14
N LEU A 65 -33.41 -36.60 -9.79
CA LEU A 65 -33.29 -35.22 -10.28
C LEU A 65 -33.48 -34.21 -9.14
N PRO A 66 -32.96 -32.98 -9.25
CA PRO A 66 -33.26 -31.89 -8.31
C PRO A 66 -34.76 -31.64 -8.12
N GLU A 67 -35.11 -30.98 -7.02
CA GLU A 67 -36.46 -30.45 -6.85
C GLU A 67 -36.80 -29.42 -7.93
N ARG A 68 -38.11 -29.21 -8.18
CA ARG A 68 -38.63 -28.25 -9.16
C ARG A 68 -38.07 -28.49 -10.57
N THR A 69 -38.20 -29.74 -11.00
CA THR A 69 -37.88 -30.20 -12.34
C THR A 69 -39.09 -30.85 -12.98
N ASP A 70 -39.30 -30.60 -14.27
CA ASP A 70 -40.40 -31.17 -15.05
C ASP A 70 -39.84 -31.94 -16.24
N VAL A 71 -39.89 -33.27 -16.17
CA VAL A 71 -39.33 -34.16 -17.21
C VAL A 71 -40.31 -34.34 -18.35
N TYR A 72 -39.87 -34.06 -19.57
CA TYR A 72 -40.70 -34.18 -20.78
C TYR A 72 -40.19 -35.23 -21.77
N GLU A 73 -38.92 -35.64 -21.69
CA GLU A 73 -38.36 -36.71 -22.53
C GLU A 73 -37.46 -37.65 -21.73
N THR A 74 -37.57 -38.95 -22.00
CA THR A 74 -36.67 -39.96 -21.42
C THR A 74 -36.30 -41.02 -22.47
N ARG A 75 -35.06 -41.50 -22.41
CA ARG A 75 -34.62 -42.70 -23.12
C ARG A 75 -33.79 -43.56 -22.20
N GLY A 76 -34.09 -44.85 -22.16
CA GLY A 76 -33.37 -45.79 -21.31
C GLY A 76 -33.72 -45.70 -19.82
N PHE A 77 -34.63 -44.81 -19.42
CA PHE A 77 -35.13 -44.67 -18.06
C PHE A 77 -36.64 -44.89 -17.96
N THR A 78 -37.09 -45.47 -16.85
CA THR A 78 -38.51 -45.48 -16.45
C THR A 78 -38.69 -44.75 -15.13
N ARG A 79 -39.80 -44.03 -14.96
CA ARG A 79 -40.09 -43.32 -13.70
C ARG A 79 -40.37 -44.35 -12.60
N ALA A 80 -39.67 -44.23 -11.47
CA ALA A 80 -39.76 -45.15 -10.32
C ALA A 80 -40.21 -44.46 -9.02
N GLY A 81 -40.18 -43.13 -9.00
CA GLY A 81 -40.66 -42.30 -7.89
C GLY A 81 -40.99 -40.90 -8.39
N ASP A 82 -41.16 -39.95 -7.46
CA ASP A 82 -41.55 -38.59 -7.84
C ASP A 82 -40.49 -37.92 -8.73
N ARG A 83 -39.23 -37.92 -8.28
CA ARG A 83 -38.06 -37.37 -8.99
C ARG A 83 -37.04 -38.44 -9.39
N THR A 84 -37.37 -39.71 -9.20
CA THR A 84 -36.44 -40.83 -9.34
C THR A 84 -36.77 -41.67 -10.58
N TYR A 85 -35.74 -41.94 -11.37
CA TYR A 85 -35.79 -42.69 -12.61
C TYR A 85 -34.86 -43.90 -12.55
N GLU A 86 -35.34 -45.06 -12.96
CA GLU A 86 -34.60 -46.32 -12.95
C GLU A 86 -34.15 -46.69 -14.36
N TRP A 87 -32.86 -47.00 -14.50
CA TRP A 87 -32.25 -47.39 -15.75
C TRP A 87 -32.79 -48.75 -16.20
N THR A 88 -33.35 -48.77 -17.40
CA THR A 88 -34.01 -49.96 -17.98
C THR A 88 -33.03 -50.97 -18.57
N ARG A 89 -31.73 -50.61 -18.69
CA ARG A 89 -30.70 -51.41 -19.36
C ARG A 89 -30.95 -51.65 -20.86
N SER A 90 -31.82 -50.84 -21.47
CA SER A 90 -32.10 -50.91 -22.91
C SER A 90 -31.01 -50.22 -23.76
N THR A 91 -30.16 -49.41 -23.14
CA THR A 91 -29.03 -48.71 -23.75
C THR A 91 -28.01 -48.36 -22.67
N ASP A 92 -26.73 -48.35 -23.03
CA ASP A 92 -25.64 -47.92 -22.13
C ASP A 92 -25.50 -46.39 -22.10
N GLU A 93 -26.24 -45.65 -22.94
CA GLU A 93 -26.26 -44.19 -23.00
C GLU A 93 -27.69 -43.62 -22.73
N PRO A 94 -28.27 -43.84 -21.54
CA PRO A 94 -29.61 -43.34 -21.24
C PRO A 94 -29.60 -41.81 -21.00
N PHE A 95 -30.73 -41.15 -21.24
CA PHE A 95 -30.87 -39.71 -21.00
C PHE A 95 -32.25 -39.29 -20.49
N LEU A 96 -32.29 -38.11 -19.87
CA LEU A 96 -33.48 -37.41 -19.40
C LEU A 96 -33.40 -35.95 -19.88
N SER A 97 -34.45 -35.42 -20.48
CA SER A 97 -34.59 -33.99 -20.77
C SER A 97 -35.75 -33.40 -19.97
N TYR A 98 -35.48 -32.29 -19.31
CA TYR A 98 -36.36 -31.69 -18.31
C TYR A 98 -36.10 -30.19 -18.17
N THR A 99 -37.14 -29.45 -17.80
CA THR A 99 -36.95 -28.06 -17.37
C THR A 99 -36.56 -28.03 -15.89
N MET A 100 -35.78 -27.03 -15.50
CA MET A 100 -35.32 -26.82 -14.13
C MET A 100 -35.52 -25.35 -13.75
N ALA A 101 -36.01 -25.10 -12.54
CA ALA A 101 -36.09 -23.74 -12.01
C ALA A 101 -34.70 -23.06 -11.98
N GLY A 102 -34.54 -21.99 -12.77
CA GLY A 102 -33.30 -21.22 -12.85
C GLY A 102 -33.27 -20.03 -11.89
N ASN A 103 -34.42 -19.37 -11.69
CA ASN A 103 -34.56 -18.30 -10.70
C ASN A 103 -34.50 -18.86 -9.28
N VAL A 104 -33.59 -18.31 -8.47
CA VAL A 104 -33.54 -18.59 -7.03
C VAL A 104 -33.48 -17.26 -6.30
N THR A 105 -34.47 -16.99 -5.47
CA THR A 105 -34.59 -15.76 -4.70
C THR A 105 -34.51 -16.03 -3.20
N VAL A 106 -34.13 -15.00 -2.45
CA VAL A 106 -34.19 -14.94 -0.98
C VAL A 106 -34.77 -13.61 -0.55
N ASP A 107 -35.59 -13.61 0.50
CA ASP A 107 -36.08 -12.39 1.16
C ASP A 107 -35.32 -12.18 2.47
N ARG A 108 -34.67 -11.03 2.60
CA ARG A 108 -33.94 -10.60 3.81
C ARG A 108 -34.56 -9.36 4.45
N GLY A 109 -35.88 -9.20 4.31
CA GLY A 109 -36.66 -8.09 4.88
C GLY A 109 -36.74 -6.85 3.98
N ALA A 110 -36.34 -6.98 2.72
CA ALA A 110 -36.34 -5.90 1.73
C ALA A 110 -36.91 -6.34 0.37
N GLY A 111 -37.72 -7.41 0.36
CA GLY A 111 -38.26 -8.03 -0.84
C GLY A 111 -37.39 -9.19 -1.35
N GLU A 112 -37.95 -9.94 -2.30
CA GLU A 112 -37.26 -11.04 -2.95
C GLU A 112 -36.10 -10.52 -3.81
N ARG A 113 -34.90 -11.05 -3.57
CA ARG A 113 -33.69 -10.74 -4.33
C ARG A 113 -33.04 -11.99 -4.88
N HIS A 114 -32.40 -11.88 -6.04
CA HIS A 114 -31.82 -13.01 -6.76
C HIS A 114 -30.48 -13.48 -6.17
N LEU A 115 -30.35 -14.80 -6.03
CA LEU A 115 -29.07 -15.51 -5.96
C LEU A 115 -28.69 -16.10 -7.33
N PHE A 116 -29.71 -16.45 -8.12
CA PHE A 116 -29.62 -16.93 -9.49
C PHE A 116 -30.78 -16.32 -10.29
N ALA A 117 -30.52 -15.96 -11.54
CA ALA A 117 -31.44 -15.19 -12.36
C ALA A 117 -31.47 -15.70 -13.79
N VAL A 118 -32.68 -15.78 -14.35
CA VAL A 118 -32.97 -16.03 -15.76
C VAL A 118 -33.69 -14.80 -16.30
N THR A 119 -33.17 -14.23 -17.38
CA THR A 119 -33.74 -13.11 -18.12
C THR A 119 -33.93 -13.52 -19.58
N ASP A 120 -34.58 -12.67 -20.37
CA ASP A 120 -34.77 -12.91 -21.80
C ASP A 120 -33.44 -12.92 -22.59
N GLU A 121 -32.39 -12.26 -22.08
CA GLU A 121 -31.11 -12.10 -22.78
C GLU A 121 -29.99 -13.02 -22.27
N TRP A 122 -30.05 -13.39 -21.00
CA TRP A 122 -29.02 -14.18 -20.33
C TRP A 122 -29.54 -14.88 -19.07
N ALA A 123 -28.83 -15.91 -18.63
CA ALA A 123 -29.10 -16.60 -17.37
C ALA A 123 -27.81 -16.91 -16.60
N ILE A 124 -27.84 -16.75 -15.28
CA ILE A 124 -26.84 -17.28 -14.33
C ILE A 124 -27.60 -18.24 -13.42
N VAL A 125 -27.33 -19.53 -13.58
CA VAL A 125 -28.07 -20.61 -12.89
C VAL A 125 -27.12 -21.55 -12.17
N ARG A 126 -27.70 -22.34 -11.27
CA ARG A 126 -27.01 -23.48 -10.67
C ARG A 126 -26.80 -24.54 -11.75
N SER A 127 -25.57 -25.03 -11.89
CA SER A 127 -25.34 -26.21 -12.72
C SER A 127 -26.16 -27.39 -12.16
N PRO A 128 -26.83 -28.17 -13.03
CA PRO A 128 -27.69 -29.28 -12.60
C PRO A 128 -26.85 -30.36 -11.92
N ARG A 129 -27.39 -30.99 -10.88
CA ARG A 129 -26.72 -32.09 -10.19
C ARG A 129 -27.71 -33.19 -9.90
N VAL A 130 -27.36 -34.42 -10.28
CA VAL A 130 -28.20 -35.60 -10.05
C VAL A 130 -27.54 -36.56 -9.05
N ASP A 131 -28.38 -37.18 -8.22
CA ASP A 131 -27.95 -38.24 -7.31
C ASP A 131 -28.01 -39.57 -8.03
N LEU A 132 -26.88 -40.29 -8.04
CA LEU A 132 -26.75 -41.62 -8.66
C LEU A 132 -26.62 -42.70 -7.59
N ARG A 133 -27.40 -43.77 -7.75
CA ARG A 133 -27.33 -44.96 -6.87
C ARG A 133 -27.45 -46.24 -7.68
N THR A 134 -26.61 -47.22 -7.36
CA THR A 134 -26.84 -48.62 -7.72
C THR A 134 -27.75 -49.28 -6.69
N PRO A 135 -28.21 -50.53 -6.91
CA PRO A 135 -28.96 -51.27 -5.90
C PRO A 135 -28.20 -51.45 -4.57
N ASP A 136 -26.87 -51.53 -4.63
CA ASP A 136 -26.02 -51.91 -3.49
C ASP A 136 -25.30 -50.71 -2.85
N ASP A 137 -25.04 -49.61 -3.58
CA ASP A 137 -24.35 -48.42 -3.04
C ASP A 137 -24.54 -47.15 -3.90
N SER A 138 -24.05 -46.02 -3.39
CA SER A 138 -23.74 -44.81 -4.15
C SER A 138 -22.71 -45.06 -5.26
N VAL A 139 -22.74 -44.23 -6.30
CA VAL A 139 -21.91 -44.39 -7.49
C VAL A 139 -21.06 -43.15 -7.68
N ASP A 140 -19.75 -43.35 -7.82
CA ASP A 140 -18.84 -42.31 -8.27
C ASP A 140 -19.11 -41.96 -9.73
N ALA A 141 -19.09 -40.66 -10.03
CA ALA A 141 -19.44 -40.15 -11.34
C ALA A 141 -18.51 -39.02 -11.78
N THR A 142 -17.98 -39.16 -12.98
CA THR A 142 -17.27 -38.09 -13.68
C THR A 142 -18.29 -37.20 -14.37
N ARG A 143 -18.30 -35.91 -14.06
CA ARG A 143 -19.32 -34.96 -14.54
C ARG A 143 -18.74 -33.96 -15.53
N ARG A 144 -19.46 -33.72 -16.62
CA ARG A 144 -19.17 -32.69 -17.61
C ARG A 144 -20.38 -31.78 -17.78
N TYR A 145 -20.11 -30.51 -18.02
CA TYR A 145 -21.13 -29.49 -18.13
C TYR A 145 -20.93 -28.73 -19.44
N GLU A 146 -22.00 -28.68 -20.22
CA GLU A 146 -22.06 -28.04 -21.51
C GLU A 146 -23.26 -27.10 -21.57
N VAL A 147 -23.23 -26.19 -22.54
CA VAL A 147 -24.32 -25.28 -22.82
C VAL A 147 -24.85 -25.52 -24.22
N GLU A 148 -26.16 -25.41 -24.39
CA GLU A 148 -26.77 -25.31 -25.72
C GLU A 148 -26.67 -23.86 -26.22
N GLY A 149 -26.05 -23.66 -27.38
CA GLY A 149 -25.89 -22.34 -27.96
C GLY A 149 -24.73 -21.54 -27.35
N ARG A 150 -24.98 -20.30 -26.93
CA ARG A 150 -23.96 -19.40 -26.38
C ARG A 150 -24.00 -19.43 -24.85
N GLY A 151 -22.86 -19.67 -24.22
CA GLY A 151 -22.74 -19.66 -22.77
C GLY A 151 -21.42 -20.30 -22.32
N ALA A 152 -21.25 -20.43 -21.02
CA ALA A 152 -20.11 -21.10 -20.41
C ALA A 152 -20.58 -21.82 -19.15
N ALA A 153 -20.11 -23.05 -18.94
CA ALA A 153 -20.48 -23.86 -17.80
C ALA A 153 -19.28 -24.18 -16.92
N GLY A 154 -19.47 -24.01 -15.62
CA GLY A 154 -18.66 -24.57 -14.55
C GLY A 154 -19.42 -25.68 -13.80
N PRO A 155 -18.74 -26.44 -12.93
CA PRO A 155 -19.37 -27.54 -12.19
C PRO A 155 -20.54 -27.16 -11.27
N ASN A 156 -20.63 -25.89 -10.86
CA ASN A 156 -21.62 -25.42 -9.89
C ASN A 156 -22.42 -24.21 -10.39
N ILE A 157 -21.90 -23.45 -11.35
CA ILE A 157 -22.57 -22.30 -11.97
C ILE A 157 -22.52 -22.44 -13.49
N THR A 158 -23.64 -22.16 -14.15
CA THR A 158 -23.73 -22.09 -15.60
C THR A 158 -24.23 -20.71 -16.03
N TYR A 159 -23.55 -20.13 -17.03
CA TYR A 159 -23.97 -18.91 -17.69
C TYR A 159 -24.50 -19.23 -19.10
N LEU A 160 -25.68 -18.69 -19.42
CA LEU A 160 -26.26 -18.72 -20.76
C LEU A 160 -26.34 -17.29 -21.30
N GLY A 161 -25.91 -17.10 -22.54
CA GLY A 161 -25.98 -15.83 -23.26
C GLY A 161 -24.68 -15.46 -24.00
N PRO A 162 -24.71 -14.39 -24.82
CA PRO A 162 -23.52 -13.84 -25.46
C PRO A 162 -22.51 -13.33 -24.41
N HIS A 163 -21.25 -13.72 -24.52
CA HIS A 163 -20.19 -13.30 -23.61
C HIS A 163 -18.83 -13.22 -24.31
N GLU A 164 -17.90 -12.56 -23.65
CA GLU A 164 -16.46 -12.71 -23.86
C GLU A 164 -15.88 -13.59 -22.75
N GLU A 165 -14.91 -14.44 -23.07
CA GLU A 165 -14.16 -15.21 -22.09
C GLU A 165 -12.72 -14.69 -22.00
N ARG A 166 -12.22 -14.56 -20.77
CA ARG A 166 -10.82 -14.26 -20.47
C ARG A 166 -10.26 -15.33 -19.56
N VAL A 167 -9.09 -15.85 -19.91
CA VAL A 167 -8.39 -16.84 -19.11
C VAL A 167 -7.09 -16.23 -18.58
N ARG A 168 -6.85 -16.37 -17.28
CA ARG A 168 -5.56 -16.12 -16.64
C ARG A 168 -4.94 -17.46 -16.27
N GLU A 169 -3.79 -17.75 -16.86
CA GLU A 169 -2.95 -18.87 -16.46
C GLU A 169 -1.96 -18.38 -15.40
N GLY A 170 -1.82 -19.16 -14.32
CA GLY A 170 -0.93 -18.86 -13.20
C GLY A 170 -0.72 -20.12 -12.35
N ARG A 171 -0.50 -19.97 -11.04
CA ARG A 171 -0.49 -21.12 -10.12
C ARG A 171 -1.86 -21.80 -10.02
N GLN A 172 -2.90 -21.06 -10.38
CA GLN A 172 -4.28 -21.48 -10.49
C GLN A 172 -4.84 -20.85 -11.77
N ARG A 173 -5.65 -21.60 -12.53
CA ARG A 173 -6.28 -21.06 -13.73
C ARG A 173 -7.56 -20.33 -13.34
N PHE A 174 -7.75 -19.10 -13.82
CA PHE A 174 -9.00 -18.36 -13.68
C PHE A 174 -9.68 -18.25 -15.03
N ARG A 175 -10.93 -18.71 -15.15
CA ARG A 175 -11.76 -18.55 -16.34
C ARG A 175 -12.87 -17.54 -16.03
N LEU A 176 -12.70 -16.32 -16.55
CA LEU A 176 -13.63 -15.20 -16.37
C LEU A 176 -14.57 -15.08 -17.56
N VAL A 177 -15.85 -15.26 -17.31
CA VAL A 177 -16.95 -15.09 -18.26
C VAL A 177 -17.55 -13.71 -18.08
N ILE A 178 -17.54 -12.91 -19.14
CA ILE A 178 -18.01 -11.52 -19.14
C ILE A 178 -19.24 -11.44 -20.06
N PRO A 179 -20.47 -11.49 -19.52
CA PRO A 179 -21.68 -11.32 -20.30
C PRO A 179 -21.67 -10.03 -21.12
N ALA A 180 -22.21 -10.07 -22.33
CA ALA A 180 -22.36 -8.87 -23.17
C ALA A 180 -23.25 -7.79 -22.50
N ALA A 181 -24.11 -8.19 -21.57
CA ALA A 181 -24.96 -7.31 -20.76
C ALA A 181 -24.26 -6.72 -19.51
N ALA A 182 -23.05 -7.16 -19.18
CA ALA A 182 -22.31 -6.68 -18.02
C ALA A 182 -21.58 -5.36 -18.31
N ASP A 183 -21.65 -4.41 -17.37
CA ASP A 183 -20.87 -3.17 -17.39
C ASP A 183 -19.90 -3.15 -16.21
N MET A 184 -18.67 -3.63 -16.45
CA MET A 184 -17.70 -3.85 -15.38
C MET A 184 -17.08 -2.54 -14.87
N ALA A 185 -17.18 -2.31 -13.55
CA ALA A 185 -16.51 -1.20 -12.87
C ALA A 185 -14.98 -1.40 -12.74
N ALA A 186 -14.54 -2.64 -12.55
CA ALA A 186 -13.13 -3.01 -12.63
C ALA A 186 -12.78 -3.48 -14.06
N SER A 187 -11.57 -3.20 -14.55
CA SER A 187 -11.15 -3.80 -15.80
C SER A 187 -11.04 -5.33 -15.64
N PRO A 188 -11.33 -6.15 -16.69
CA PRO A 188 -11.17 -7.60 -16.60
C PRO A 188 -9.77 -8.03 -16.17
N ARG A 189 -8.76 -7.28 -16.61
CA ARG A 189 -7.37 -7.50 -16.22
C ARG A 189 -7.17 -7.25 -14.72
N ASP A 190 -7.68 -6.14 -14.19
CA ASP A 190 -7.53 -5.81 -12.78
C ASP A 190 -8.22 -6.81 -11.85
N ALA A 191 -9.41 -7.29 -12.25
CA ALA A 191 -10.13 -8.34 -11.51
C ALA A 191 -9.32 -9.64 -11.47
N LEU A 192 -8.81 -10.09 -12.63
CA LEU A 192 -7.95 -11.28 -12.72
C LEU A 192 -6.63 -11.11 -11.95
N ASP A 193 -5.96 -9.96 -12.09
CA ASP A 193 -4.70 -9.67 -11.39
C ASP A 193 -4.94 -9.67 -9.86
N SER A 194 -6.08 -9.14 -9.39
CA SER A 194 -6.41 -9.12 -7.95
C SER A 194 -6.67 -10.52 -7.38
N MET A 195 -7.40 -11.37 -8.10
CA MET A 195 -7.64 -12.76 -7.70
C MET A 195 -6.38 -13.62 -7.80
N GLU A 196 -5.56 -13.44 -8.85
CA GLU A 196 -4.29 -14.16 -9.01
C GLU A 196 -3.33 -13.85 -7.86
N ASN A 197 -3.18 -12.58 -7.47
CA ASN A 197 -2.37 -12.18 -6.30
C ASN A 197 -2.91 -12.80 -5.01
N ALA A 198 -4.23 -12.76 -4.78
CA ALA A 198 -4.84 -13.44 -3.64
C ALA A 198 -4.56 -14.95 -3.67
N SER A 199 -4.52 -15.53 -4.86
CA SER A 199 -4.20 -16.93 -5.04
C SER A 199 -2.78 -17.27 -4.62
N GLU A 200 -1.81 -16.46 -4.95
CA GLU A 200 -0.42 -16.70 -4.57
C GLU A 200 -0.20 -16.51 -3.07
N ARG A 201 -0.97 -15.61 -2.44
CA ARG A 201 -0.79 -15.22 -1.05
C ARG A 201 -1.52 -16.11 -0.05
N VAL A 202 -2.72 -16.60 -0.37
CA VAL A 202 -3.51 -17.49 0.48
C VAL A 202 -2.97 -18.91 0.40
N SER A 203 -2.55 -19.47 1.54
CA SER A 203 -1.82 -20.75 1.60
C SER A 203 -2.53 -21.91 2.31
N PHE A 204 -3.79 -21.73 2.74
CA PHE A 204 -4.66 -22.78 3.28
C PHE A 204 -5.71 -23.25 2.26
N GLY A 205 -6.33 -24.42 2.50
CA GLY A 205 -7.31 -25.06 1.61
C GLY A 205 -6.69 -25.71 0.37
N ARG A 206 -7.28 -26.77 -0.19
CA ARG A 206 -6.84 -27.33 -1.48
C ARG A 206 -7.19 -26.37 -2.59
N ARG A 207 -6.26 -26.24 -3.54
CA ARG A 207 -6.34 -25.32 -4.68
C ARG A 207 -6.91 -26.06 -5.87
N ASP A 208 -8.14 -25.74 -6.21
CA ASP A 208 -8.77 -26.22 -7.44
C ASP A 208 -7.96 -25.82 -8.67
N PRO A 209 -7.85 -26.68 -9.68
CA PRO A 209 -7.08 -26.39 -10.88
C PRO A 209 -7.65 -25.21 -11.68
N GLU A 210 -8.96 -24.98 -11.61
CA GLU A 210 -9.66 -23.87 -12.25
C GLU A 210 -10.62 -23.19 -11.26
N VAL A 211 -10.66 -21.86 -11.27
CA VAL A 211 -11.73 -21.05 -10.69
C VAL A 211 -12.59 -20.50 -11.83
N PHE A 212 -13.87 -20.86 -11.84
CA PHE A 212 -14.84 -20.41 -12.83
C PHE A 212 -15.58 -19.17 -12.32
N VAL A 213 -15.44 -18.05 -13.00
CA VAL A 213 -15.96 -16.76 -12.55
C VAL A 213 -16.92 -16.20 -13.58
N VAL A 214 -18.13 -15.84 -13.17
CA VAL A 214 -19.10 -15.14 -14.01
C VAL A 214 -19.31 -13.72 -13.52
N VAL A 215 -19.17 -12.73 -14.40
CA VAL A 215 -19.55 -11.35 -14.08
C VAL A 215 -21.08 -11.24 -14.11
N ALA A 216 -21.70 -10.87 -13.00
CA ALA A 216 -23.15 -10.78 -12.88
C ALA A 216 -23.67 -9.40 -13.30
N PRO A 217 -24.45 -9.29 -14.41
CA PRO A 217 -25.04 -8.03 -14.83
C PRO A 217 -26.01 -7.49 -13.79
N THR A 218 -25.99 -6.19 -13.52
CA THR A 218 -26.80 -5.58 -12.45
C THR A 218 -28.12 -4.95 -12.93
N GLY A 219 -28.70 -5.53 -13.99
CA GLY A 219 -30.08 -5.28 -14.42
C GLY A 219 -31.14 -5.99 -13.57
N VAL A 220 -30.72 -6.84 -12.62
CA VAL A 220 -31.58 -7.54 -11.65
C VAL A 220 -31.19 -7.17 -10.21
N GLU A 221 -32.12 -7.34 -9.28
CA GLU A 221 -31.86 -7.10 -7.85
C GLU A 221 -31.18 -8.31 -7.19
N TRP A 222 -29.85 -8.27 -7.13
CA TRP A 222 -29.04 -9.31 -6.49
C TRP A 222 -29.09 -9.26 -4.95
N ALA A 223 -29.05 -10.43 -4.31
CA ALA A 223 -29.05 -10.57 -2.86
C ALA A 223 -27.66 -10.39 -2.19
N ALA A 224 -26.57 -10.59 -2.93
CA ALA A 224 -25.17 -10.48 -2.46
C ALA A 224 -24.25 -9.86 -3.52
N THR A 225 -23.15 -9.22 -3.14
CA THR A 225 -22.19 -8.55 -4.06
C THR A 225 -21.43 -9.51 -4.96
N GLY A 226 -21.23 -10.72 -4.46
CA GLY A 226 -20.86 -11.90 -5.20
C GLY A 226 -21.49 -13.14 -4.54
N LEU A 227 -21.21 -14.29 -5.09
CA LEU A 227 -21.57 -15.58 -4.50
C LEU A 227 -20.62 -16.65 -5.01
N GLN A 228 -19.89 -17.27 -4.10
CA GLN A 228 -19.19 -18.54 -4.33
C GLN A 228 -20.14 -19.73 -4.17
N ARG A 229 -19.94 -20.78 -4.98
CA ARG A 229 -20.66 -22.06 -4.88
C ARG A 229 -19.77 -23.26 -5.23
N GLY A 230 -19.91 -24.31 -4.41
CA GLY A 230 -19.17 -25.55 -4.58
C GLY A 230 -17.71 -25.35 -4.20
N ASP A 231 -16.79 -25.88 -5.01
CA ASP A 231 -15.36 -25.77 -4.70
C ASP A 231 -14.78 -24.45 -5.25
N ALA A 232 -15.08 -24.10 -6.50
CA ALA A 232 -14.37 -23.03 -7.19
C ALA A 232 -15.18 -22.24 -8.24
N ASP A 233 -16.51 -22.28 -8.19
CA ASP A 233 -17.32 -21.44 -9.07
C ASP A 233 -17.84 -20.24 -8.29
N LEU A 234 -17.83 -19.07 -8.91
CA LEU A 234 -18.37 -17.87 -8.28
C LEU A 234 -18.94 -16.89 -9.32
N TRP A 235 -19.82 -16.00 -8.87
CA TRP A 235 -20.16 -14.81 -9.62
C TRP A 235 -19.91 -13.53 -8.80
N VAL A 236 -19.57 -12.45 -9.47
CA VAL A 236 -19.35 -11.12 -8.86
C VAL A 236 -20.08 -10.08 -9.68
N ARG A 237 -20.83 -9.17 -9.03
CA ARG A 237 -21.57 -8.11 -9.74
C ARG A 237 -20.61 -7.24 -10.57
N ASP A 238 -21.05 -6.88 -11.77
CA ASP A 238 -20.31 -6.01 -12.69
C ASP A 238 -19.90 -4.66 -12.05
N ARG A 239 -20.69 -4.10 -11.14
CA ARG A 239 -20.37 -2.86 -10.41
C ARG A 239 -19.28 -2.96 -9.32
N GLN A 240 -18.70 -4.14 -9.07
CA GLN A 240 -17.69 -4.30 -8.02
C GLN A 240 -16.31 -3.81 -8.47
N ARG A 241 -15.72 -2.95 -7.63
CA ARG A 241 -14.36 -2.41 -7.81
C ARG A 241 -13.33 -3.26 -7.06
N VAL A 242 -12.09 -3.27 -7.54
CA VAL A 242 -10.95 -3.97 -6.89
C VAL A 242 -10.16 -3.08 -5.93
N ASP A 243 -10.37 -1.76 -5.97
CA ASP A 243 -9.66 -0.74 -5.19
C ASP A 243 -10.55 -0.19 -4.06
N THR A 244 -11.17 -1.11 -3.33
CA THR A 244 -11.94 -0.82 -2.11
C THR A 244 -11.65 -1.87 -1.05
N ALA A 245 -11.76 -1.50 0.23
CA ALA A 245 -11.56 -2.46 1.33
C ALA A 245 -12.64 -3.56 1.41
N ARG A 246 -13.73 -3.44 0.63
CA ARG A 246 -14.76 -4.48 0.41
C ARG A 246 -14.56 -5.10 -0.99
N ASN A 247 -13.37 -5.63 -1.25
CA ASN A 247 -13.04 -6.21 -2.55
C ASN A 247 -13.75 -7.57 -2.74
N ALA A 248 -14.95 -7.54 -3.34
CA ALA A 248 -15.78 -8.72 -3.57
C ALA A 248 -15.05 -9.82 -4.36
N TRP A 249 -14.18 -9.45 -5.31
CA TRP A 249 -13.42 -10.43 -6.11
C TRP A 249 -12.51 -11.30 -5.23
N VAL A 250 -11.82 -10.70 -4.27
CA VAL A 250 -10.97 -11.41 -3.32
C VAL A 250 -11.81 -12.14 -2.28
N HIS A 251 -12.90 -11.54 -1.81
CA HIS A 251 -13.82 -12.16 -0.85
C HIS A 251 -14.37 -13.49 -1.38
N GLU A 252 -14.97 -13.49 -2.58
CA GLU A 252 -15.51 -14.72 -3.17
C GLU A 252 -14.41 -15.73 -3.50
N TYR A 253 -13.21 -15.27 -3.90
CA TYR A 253 -12.07 -16.16 -4.09
C TYR A 253 -11.65 -16.84 -2.77
N VAL A 254 -11.66 -16.15 -1.64
CA VAL A 254 -11.30 -16.74 -0.34
C VAL A 254 -12.29 -17.84 0.04
N HIS A 255 -13.57 -17.72 -0.30
CA HIS A 255 -14.54 -18.80 -0.09
C HIS A 255 -14.17 -20.09 -0.85
N THR A 256 -13.50 -20.01 -2.01
CA THR A 256 -12.99 -21.20 -2.72
C THR A 256 -11.84 -21.91 -2.00
N ARG A 257 -11.40 -21.38 -0.85
CA ARG A 257 -10.29 -21.91 -0.05
C ARG A 257 -10.79 -22.50 1.27
N GLN A 258 -12.06 -22.30 1.60
CA GLN A 258 -12.65 -22.64 2.89
C GLN A 258 -13.34 -24.01 2.82
N GLU A 259 -12.54 -25.07 2.80
CA GLU A 259 -13.05 -26.45 2.66
C GLU A 259 -13.54 -27.08 3.98
N TYR A 260 -13.41 -26.39 5.10
CA TYR A 260 -13.81 -26.90 6.42
C TYR A 260 -15.31 -26.74 6.67
N GLU A 261 -15.86 -27.57 7.54
CA GLU A 261 -17.27 -27.53 7.94
C GLU A 261 -17.40 -26.90 9.34
N PRO A 262 -17.82 -25.63 9.47
CA PRO A 262 -17.90 -24.99 10.78
C PRO A 262 -19.08 -25.51 11.61
N THR A 263 -18.84 -25.70 12.91
CA THR A 263 -19.92 -25.78 13.92
C THR A 263 -20.53 -24.41 14.17
N ASP A 264 -21.66 -24.32 14.88
CA ASP A 264 -22.26 -23.03 15.27
C ASP A 264 -21.26 -22.08 15.96
N ALA A 265 -20.37 -22.63 16.80
CA ALA A 265 -19.37 -21.87 17.54
C ALA A 265 -18.22 -21.30 16.69
N THR A 266 -18.06 -21.78 15.46
CA THR A 266 -17.00 -21.36 14.53
C THR A 266 -17.55 -20.86 13.20
N ARG A 267 -18.88 -20.82 13.03
CA ARG A 267 -19.55 -20.35 11.81
C ARG A 267 -19.14 -18.94 11.41
N TRP A 268 -18.88 -18.07 12.39
CA TRP A 268 -18.39 -16.71 12.16
C TRP A 268 -17.09 -16.66 11.34
N THR A 269 -16.25 -17.70 11.41
CA THR A 269 -14.94 -17.73 10.73
C THR A 269 -15.09 -17.67 9.21
N PHE A 270 -16.21 -18.13 8.65
CA PHE A 270 -16.42 -18.21 7.20
C PHE A 270 -16.40 -16.80 6.59
N GLU A 271 -17.23 -15.90 7.11
CA GLU A 271 -17.36 -14.54 6.60
C GLU A 271 -16.25 -13.61 7.11
N ALA A 272 -15.91 -13.75 8.40
CA ALA A 272 -14.82 -12.98 9.00
C ALA A 272 -13.50 -13.12 8.25
N MET A 273 -13.15 -14.35 7.86
CA MET A 273 -11.94 -14.65 7.11
C MET A 273 -11.99 -14.00 5.73
N ALA A 274 -13.08 -14.20 4.98
CA ALA A 274 -13.22 -13.64 3.64
C ALA A 274 -13.16 -12.11 3.65
N GLU A 275 -13.78 -11.47 4.64
CA GLU A 275 -13.77 -10.01 4.81
C GLU A 275 -12.40 -9.46 5.24
N TYR A 276 -11.72 -10.15 6.16
CA TYR A 276 -10.36 -9.77 6.55
C TYR A 276 -9.38 -9.89 5.38
N TYR A 277 -9.37 -11.03 4.67
CA TYR A 277 -8.48 -11.23 3.54
C TYR A 277 -8.80 -10.31 2.36
N ALA A 278 -10.08 -10.02 2.09
CA ALA A 278 -10.46 -9.03 1.09
C ALA A 278 -9.85 -7.65 1.41
N ALA A 279 -9.82 -7.24 2.67
CA ALA A 279 -9.23 -5.96 3.06
C ALA A 279 -7.70 -5.98 3.05
N VAL A 280 -7.06 -6.94 3.74
CA VAL A 280 -5.59 -6.96 3.90
C VAL A 280 -4.88 -7.24 2.58
N LEU A 281 -5.40 -8.14 1.74
CA LEU A 281 -4.77 -8.45 0.45
C LEU A 281 -4.93 -7.29 -0.54
N THR A 282 -6.03 -6.54 -0.47
CA THR A 282 -6.20 -5.34 -1.30
C THR A 282 -5.23 -4.23 -0.87
N TYR A 283 -4.94 -4.12 0.42
CA TYR A 283 -3.91 -3.22 0.95
C TYR A 283 -2.49 -3.68 0.56
N GLU A 284 -2.15 -4.96 0.73
CA GLU A 284 -0.86 -5.53 0.32
C GLU A 284 -0.60 -5.36 -1.18
N GLN A 285 -1.65 -5.42 -2.01
CA GLN A 285 -1.57 -5.13 -3.46
C GLN A 285 -1.37 -3.64 -3.79
N GLY A 286 -1.38 -2.72 -2.81
CA GLY A 286 -1.27 -1.28 -3.00
C GLY A 286 -2.51 -0.64 -3.65
N ARG A 287 -3.66 -1.34 -3.66
CA ARG A 287 -4.91 -0.85 -4.26
C ARG A 287 -5.71 0.06 -3.34
N ILE A 288 -5.46 -0.03 -2.03
CA ILE A 288 -5.99 0.88 -1.00
C ILE A 288 -4.86 1.31 -0.07
N ASP A 289 -5.03 2.44 0.61
CA ASP A 289 -4.11 2.88 1.65
C ASP A 289 -4.44 2.24 3.01
N TYR A 290 -3.57 2.49 4.00
CA TYR A 290 -3.73 1.94 5.34
C TYR A 290 -4.98 2.48 6.02
N GLU A 291 -5.34 3.73 5.73
CA GLU A 291 -6.48 4.41 6.30
C GLU A 291 -7.80 3.76 5.85
N ALA A 292 -7.90 3.37 4.58
CA ALA A 292 -9.02 2.59 4.06
C ALA A 292 -9.08 1.17 4.66
N PHE A 293 -7.93 0.50 4.80
CA PHE A 293 -7.84 -0.81 5.46
C PHE A 293 -8.28 -0.72 6.93
N ARG A 294 -7.70 0.22 7.69
CA ARG A 294 -8.02 0.50 9.09
C ARG A 294 -9.50 0.84 9.25
N GLY A 295 -10.04 1.69 8.38
CA GLY A 295 -11.46 2.05 8.37
C GLY A 295 -12.39 0.85 8.14
N ARG A 296 -11.91 -0.22 7.48
CA ARG A 296 -12.67 -1.48 7.42
C ARG A 296 -12.66 -2.21 8.76
N MET A 297 -11.49 -2.35 9.38
CA MET A 297 -11.36 -3.00 10.69
C MET A 297 -12.13 -2.24 11.79
N GLU A 298 -12.19 -0.90 11.73
CA GLU A 298 -12.96 -0.06 12.66
C GLU A 298 -14.47 -0.34 12.66
N ARG A 299 -15.03 -0.87 11.58
CA ARG A 299 -16.46 -1.25 11.56
C ARG A 299 -16.81 -2.32 12.60
N GLY A 300 -15.87 -3.20 12.93
CA GLY A 300 -16.06 -4.20 13.99
C GLY A 300 -16.22 -3.61 15.39
N THR A 301 -15.90 -2.31 15.57
CA THR A 301 -16.06 -1.59 16.84
C THR A 301 -17.39 -0.84 16.96
N ASP A 302 -18.25 -0.90 15.94
CA ASP A 302 -19.54 -0.22 15.94
C ASP A 302 -20.44 -0.73 17.08
N GLY A 303 -21.07 0.20 17.81
CA GLY A 303 -21.91 -0.11 18.96
C GLY A 303 -23.09 -1.05 18.64
N ARG A 304 -23.52 -1.14 17.37
CA ARG A 304 -24.55 -2.09 16.94
C ARG A 304 -24.14 -3.56 17.11
N TYR A 305 -22.84 -3.83 17.24
CA TYR A 305 -22.27 -5.16 17.49
C TYR A 305 -21.81 -5.36 18.95
N GLY A 306 -22.17 -4.44 19.85
CA GLY A 306 -21.75 -4.46 21.25
C GLY A 306 -22.18 -5.70 22.03
N ASP A 307 -23.28 -6.34 21.63
CA ASP A 307 -23.81 -7.56 22.26
C ASP A 307 -23.39 -8.85 21.55
N VAL A 308 -22.58 -8.75 20.47
CA VAL A 308 -22.20 -9.90 19.64
C VAL A 308 -21.18 -10.77 20.37
N ARG A 309 -21.49 -12.07 20.44
CA ARG A 309 -20.55 -13.15 20.81
C ARG A 309 -20.39 -14.04 19.58
N LEU A 310 -19.19 -14.11 19.02
CA LEU A 310 -18.96 -14.78 17.73
C LEU A 310 -19.26 -16.28 17.79
N VAL A 311 -19.06 -16.91 18.95
CA VAL A 311 -19.40 -18.33 19.18
C VAL A 311 -20.91 -18.63 19.26
N ASP A 312 -21.77 -17.61 19.23
CA ASP A 312 -23.22 -17.77 19.34
C ASP A 312 -23.93 -17.07 18.17
N PRO A 313 -24.32 -17.83 17.13
CA PRO A 313 -25.04 -17.31 15.96
C PRO A 313 -26.30 -16.52 16.27
N ASP A 314 -26.99 -16.82 17.37
CA ASP A 314 -28.22 -16.09 17.71
C ASP A 314 -27.96 -14.60 18.04
N THR A 315 -26.73 -14.25 18.42
CA THR A 315 -26.35 -12.86 18.73
C THR A 315 -26.10 -12.00 17.49
N TRP A 316 -25.86 -12.61 16.33
CA TRP A 316 -25.51 -11.91 15.09
C TRP A 316 -26.35 -12.32 13.88
N ARG A 317 -27.23 -13.33 13.96
CA ARG A 317 -28.09 -13.77 12.83
C ARG A 317 -28.94 -12.67 12.17
N ASN A 318 -29.17 -11.56 12.89
CA ASN A 318 -29.99 -10.43 12.45
C ASN A 318 -29.18 -9.15 12.18
N ASN A 319 -27.84 -9.23 12.20
CA ASN A 319 -26.93 -8.13 11.90
C ASN A 319 -25.68 -8.67 11.19
N GLU A 320 -24.69 -7.82 10.90
CA GLU A 320 -23.44 -8.20 10.22
C GLU A 320 -22.29 -8.43 11.22
N GLY A 321 -22.58 -8.91 12.43
CA GLY A 321 -21.57 -9.04 13.50
C GLY A 321 -20.47 -10.04 13.19
N ASP A 322 -20.80 -11.17 12.55
CA ASP A 322 -19.87 -12.16 12.03
C ASP A 322 -18.99 -11.64 10.88
N TYR A 323 -19.50 -10.71 10.07
CA TYR A 323 -18.72 -10.03 9.04
C TYR A 323 -17.79 -8.97 9.63
N GLU A 324 -18.33 -8.03 10.41
CA GLU A 324 -17.60 -6.82 10.81
C GLU A 324 -16.77 -7.02 12.09
N LYS A 325 -17.40 -7.45 13.19
CA LYS A 325 -16.65 -7.77 14.42
C LYS A 325 -15.80 -9.02 14.18
N GLY A 326 -16.32 -10.00 13.45
CA GLY A 326 -15.57 -11.20 13.08
C GLY A 326 -14.29 -10.86 12.32
N ALA A 327 -14.33 -10.04 11.26
CA ALA A 327 -13.13 -9.66 10.52
C ALA A 327 -12.09 -8.95 11.39
N LEU A 328 -12.53 -8.05 12.29
CA LEU A 328 -11.64 -7.39 13.24
C LEU A 328 -10.98 -8.39 14.20
N VAL A 329 -11.73 -9.34 14.74
CA VAL A 329 -11.18 -10.39 15.62
C VAL A 329 -10.22 -11.30 14.86
N PHE A 330 -10.58 -11.73 13.65
CA PHE A 330 -9.71 -12.55 12.80
C PHE A 330 -8.39 -11.84 12.49
N GLY A 331 -8.47 -10.56 12.10
CA GLY A 331 -7.29 -9.74 11.81
C GLY A 331 -6.43 -9.42 13.03
N HIS A 332 -7.05 -9.24 14.21
CA HIS A 332 -6.31 -9.10 15.48
C HIS A 332 -5.49 -10.36 15.78
N LEU A 333 -6.10 -11.55 15.64
CA LEU A 333 -5.39 -12.81 15.86
C LEU A 333 -4.26 -13.00 14.84
N ASP A 334 -4.49 -12.71 13.55
CA ASP A 334 -3.43 -12.79 12.54
C ASP A 334 -2.25 -11.85 12.85
N ARG A 335 -2.54 -10.59 13.23
CA ARG A 335 -1.52 -9.63 13.63
C ARG A 335 -0.74 -10.12 14.85
N ARG A 336 -1.41 -10.62 15.89
CA ARG A 336 -0.77 -11.15 17.11
C ARG A 336 0.15 -12.33 16.77
N LEU A 337 -0.35 -13.27 15.96
CA LEU A 337 0.43 -14.43 15.51
C LEU A 337 1.70 -14.02 14.78
N ARG A 338 1.65 -12.99 13.93
CA ARG A 338 2.83 -12.57 13.17
C ARG A 338 3.80 -11.69 13.93
N ALA A 339 3.29 -10.86 14.86
CA ALA A 339 4.13 -9.98 15.66
C ALA A 339 4.89 -10.74 16.77
N GLU A 340 4.26 -11.76 17.36
CA GLU A 340 4.81 -12.45 18.53
C GLU A 340 5.45 -13.81 18.20
N THR A 341 5.10 -14.39 17.05
CA THR A 341 5.65 -15.66 16.58
C THR A 341 5.92 -15.61 15.08
N ASP A 342 6.49 -16.67 14.50
CA ASP A 342 6.53 -16.81 13.05
C ASP A 342 5.16 -17.26 12.47
N GLY A 343 4.06 -17.16 13.22
CA GLY A 343 2.74 -17.69 12.89
C GLY A 343 1.91 -16.80 11.96
N SER A 344 0.76 -17.33 11.51
CA SER A 344 -0.30 -16.58 10.84
C SER A 344 -1.59 -17.38 10.86
N MET A 345 -2.72 -16.71 10.59
CA MET A 345 -4.00 -17.39 10.40
C MET A 345 -3.97 -18.33 9.20
N ASP A 346 -3.17 -18.06 8.16
CA ASP A 346 -2.94 -19.03 7.09
C ASP A 346 -2.39 -20.36 7.61
N ARG A 347 -1.43 -20.31 8.54
CA ARG A 347 -0.83 -21.52 9.14
C ARG A 347 -1.81 -22.23 10.07
N VAL A 348 -2.64 -21.48 10.80
CA VAL A 348 -3.70 -22.05 11.65
C VAL A 348 -4.67 -22.87 10.79
N PHE A 349 -5.23 -22.28 9.74
CA PHE A 349 -6.19 -22.97 8.86
C PHE A 349 -5.53 -24.02 7.96
N GLY A 350 -4.28 -23.84 7.57
CA GLY A 350 -3.50 -24.85 6.86
C GLY A 350 -3.29 -26.15 7.65
N ARG A 351 -3.29 -26.08 8.99
CA ARG A 351 -3.19 -27.27 9.86
C ARG A 351 -4.54 -27.94 10.13
N LEU A 352 -5.63 -27.17 10.17
CA LEU A 352 -6.98 -27.69 10.48
C LEU A 352 -7.54 -28.59 9.37
N GLY A 353 -7.19 -28.34 8.11
CA GLY A 353 -7.66 -29.14 6.97
C GLY A 353 -9.16 -29.00 6.69
N ALA A 354 -9.73 -29.94 5.91
CA ALA A 354 -11.11 -29.91 5.41
C ALA A 354 -12.15 -30.62 6.30
N GLY A 355 -11.86 -30.77 7.60
CA GLY A 355 -12.76 -31.44 8.55
C GLY A 355 -13.76 -30.51 9.24
N GLU A 356 -14.54 -31.07 10.15
CA GLU A 356 -15.38 -30.28 11.05
C GLU A 356 -14.52 -29.36 11.94
N LEU A 357 -14.80 -28.06 11.89
CA LEU A 357 -14.10 -27.06 12.70
C LEU A 357 -14.86 -26.82 14.01
N THR A 358 -14.48 -27.55 15.06
CA THR A 358 -15.01 -27.31 16.41
C THR A 358 -14.31 -26.12 17.08
N ARG A 359 -14.97 -25.50 18.08
CA ARG A 359 -14.34 -24.46 18.91
C ARG A 359 -13.02 -24.93 19.54
N SER A 360 -12.98 -26.14 20.08
CA SER A 360 -11.77 -26.70 20.68
C SER A 360 -10.64 -26.88 19.67
N ALA A 361 -10.95 -27.32 18.45
CA ALA A 361 -9.96 -27.45 17.38
C ALA A 361 -9.41 -26.09 16.97
N PHE A 362 -10.28 -25.08 16.79
CA PHE A 362 -9.85 -23.71 16.47
C PHE A 362 -8.93 -23.13 17.55
N LEU A 363 -9.35 -23.16 18.82
CA LEU A 363 -8.55 -22.61 19.92
C LEU A 363 -7.23 -23.36 20.11
N GLY A 364 -7.24 -24.69 19.96
CA GLY A 364 -6.01 -25.50 19.99
C GLY A 364 -5.05 -25.14 18.87
N ALA A 365 -5.55 -24.96 17.64
CA ALA A 365 -4.70 -24.58 16.50
C ALA A 365 -4.11 -23.15 16.65
N VAL A 366 -4.87 -22.22 17.24
CA VAL A 366 -4.36 -20.88 17.59
C VAL A 366 -3.28 -20.96 18.68
N GLU A 367 -3.49 -21.76 19.72
CA GLU A 367 -2.50 -22.00 20.78
C GLU A 367 -1.22 -22.64 20.23
N ASP A 368 -1.34 -23.63 19.34
CA ASP A 368 -0.20 -24.30 18.71
C ASP A 368 0.61 -23.36 17.77
N ALA A 369 0.01 -22.26 17.33
CA ALA A 369 0.66 -21.27 16.46
C ALA A 369 1.19 -20.05 17.23
N GLY A 370 0.51 -19.63 18.30
CA GLY A 370 0.74 -18.37 19.01
C GLY A 370 0.97 -18.47 20.52
N GLY A 371 0.83 -19.67 21.09
CA GLY A 371 0.87 -19.89 22.53
C GLY A 371 -0.42 -19.47 23.26
N THR A 372 -0.39 -19.61 24.59
CA THR A 372 -1.56 -19.41 25.47
C THR A 372 -2.07 -17.96 25.51
N GLY A 373 -1.20 -16.97 25.24
CA GLY A 373 -1.60 -15.57 25.19
C GLY A 373 -2.55 -15.27 24.02
N VAL A 374 -2.20 -15.71 22.80
CA VAL A 374 -3.04 -15.53 21.62
C VAL A 374 -4.31 -16.38 21.70
N ARG A 375 -4.23 -17.56 22.31
CA ARG A 375 -5.42 -18.34 22.66
C ARG A 375 -6.36 -17.56 23.59
N GLY A 376 -5.82 -16.92 24.63
CA GLY A 376 -6.59 -16.11 25.56
C GLY A 376 -7.33 -14.96 24.86
N ASP A 377 -6.69 -14.29 23.90
CA ASP A 377 -7.34 -13.30 23.04
C ASP A 377 -8.49 -13.92 22.24
N ALA A 378 -8.27 -15.10 21.63
CA ALA A 378 -9.30 -15.79 20.85
C ALA A 378 -10.51 -16.15 21.73
N GLU A 379 -10.29 -16.71 22.92
CA GLU A 379 -11.36 -17.02 23.88
C GLU A 379 -12.11 -15.73 24.29
N GLN A 380 -11.38 -14.69 24.68
CA GLN A 380 -11.96 -13.41 25.11
C GLN A 380 -12.84 -12.79 24.02
N TYR A 381 -12.31 -12.62 22.81
CA TYR A 381 -12.99 -11.86 21.76
C TYR A 381 -14.03 -12.66 20.98
N THR A 382 -13.99 -14.00 21.05
CA THR A 382 -15.03 -14.84 20.41
C THR A 382 -16.17 -15.21 21.36
N GLU A 383 -15.89 -15.40 22.65
CA GLU A 383 -16.87 -15.92 23.62
C GLU A 383 -17.57 -14.85 24.43
N THR A 384 -16.98 -13.66 24.48
CA THR A 384 -17.54 -12.51 25.20
C THR A 384 -17.93 -11.39 24.24
N THR A 385 -18.54 -10.35 24.81
CA THR A 385 -18.87 -9.12 24.07
C THR A 385 -17.68 -8.19 23.89
N ALA A 386 -16.52 -8.49 24.49
CA ALA A 386 -15.31 -7.69 24.31
C ALA A 386 -14.93 -7.58 22.82
N THR A 387 -14.35 -6.45 22.46
CA THR A 387 -13.90 -6.16 21.09
C THR A 387 -12.44 -5.70 21.17
N PRO A 388 -11.55 -6.25 20.32
CA PRO A 388 -10.15 -5.83 20.31
C PRO A 388 -10.03 -4.40 19.78
N GLN A 389 -8.95 -3.71 20.16
CA GLN A 389 -8.64 -2.40 19.59
C GLN A 389 -8.15 -2.54 18.15
N VAL A 390 -8.49 -1.57 17.30
CA VAL A 390 -7.92 -1.50 15.95
C VAL A 390 -6.48 -1.04 16.04
N TRP A 391 -5.58 -1.82 15.48
CA TRP A 391 -4.15 -1.57 15.55
C TRP A 391 -3.72 -0.37 14.70
N SER A 392 -2.55 0.17 15.06
CA SER A 392 -1.89 1.30 14.41
C SER A 392 -1.07 0.87 13.19
N ARG A 393 -0.69 1.82 12.34
CA ARG A 393 0.12 1.53 11.14
C ARG A 393 1.45 0.91 11.53
N GLU A 394 1.98 1.34 12.67
CA GLU A 394 3.21 0.88 13.28
C GLU A 394 3.10 -0.59 13.67
N GLU A 395 2.05 -0.96 14.43
CA GLU A 395 1.79 -2.36 14.80
C GLU A 395 1.50 -3.24 13.57
N HIS A 396 0.93 -2.67 12.50
CA HIS A 396 0.74 -3.39 11.25
C HIS A 396 2.09 -3.68 10.58
N VAL A 397 2.95 -2.68 10.43
CA VAL A 397 4.28 -2.88 9.81
C VAL A 397 5.16 -3.80 10.65
N GLU A 398 5.05 -3.75 11.98
CA GLU A 398 5.71 -4.70 12.87
C GLU A 398 5.30 -6.16 12.61
N ALA A 399 4.00 -6.40 12.39
CA ALA A 399 3.45 -7.74 12.20
C ALA A 399 3.56 -8.26 10.75
N PHE A 400 3.31 -7.41 9.77
CA PHE A 400 3.18 -7.81 8.36
C PHE A 400 4.39 -7.42 7.51
N GLY A 401 5.26 -6.58 8.04
CA GLY A 401 6.32 -5.94 7.28
C GLY A 401 5.83 -4.75 6.43
N GLY A 402 6.71 -4.27 5.56
CA GLY A 402 6.44 -3.13 4.70
C GLY A 402 7.14 -1.83 5.13
N PRO A 403 6.98 -0.75 4.35
CA PRO A 403 7.60 0.54 4.65
C PRO A 403 6.81 1.34 5.71
N LEU A 404 7.54 2.07 6.55
CA LEU A 404 6.97 3.02 7.52
C LEU A 404 7.71 4.35 7.45
N ILE A 405 7.30 5.18 6.49
CA ILE A 405 7.91 6.49 6.27
C ILE A 405 7.41 7.50 7.31
N ARG A 406 8.35 8.02 8.11
CA ARG A 406 8.15 9.11 9.07
C ARG A 406 8.78 10.39 8.58
N GLN A 407 8.09 11.50 8.80
CA GLN A 407 8.51 12.81 8.34
C GLN A 407 8.37 13.80 9.49
N SER A 408 9.42 14.55 9.75
CA SER A 408 9.44 15.59 10.77
C SER A 408 10.31 16.76 10.33
N PHE A 409 10.04 17.97 10.84
CA PHE A 409 10.99 19.07 10.69
C PHE A 409 12.19 18.81 11.62
N GLY A 410 13.36 18.60 11.01
CA GLY A 410 14.62 18.36 11.72
C GLY A 410 15.31 19.65 12.16
N GLY A 411 14.95 20.79 11.56
CA GLY A 411 15.44 22.10 11.97
C GLY A 411 15.05 23.22 11.02
N PHE A 412 15.27 24.44 11.48
CA PHE A 412 15.05 25.66 10.72
C PHE A 412 16.31 26.52 10.74
N ALA A 413 16.57 27.20 9.63
CA ALA A 413 17.57 28.25 9.55
C ALA A 413 17.00 29.44 8.78
N VAL A 414 17.59 30.59 9.01
CA VAL A 414 17.27 31.81 8.27
C VAL A 414 18.50 32.28 7.53
N ALA A 415 18.29 32.71 6.29
CA ALA A 415 19.27 33.40 5.48
C ALA A 415 18.62 34.66 4.91
N GLY A 416 19.26 35.81 5.06
CA GLY A 416 18.68 37.06 4.60
C GLY A 416 19.55 38.27 4.88
N PRO A 417 19.04 39.47 4.55
CA PRO A 417 19.80 40.71 4.68
C PRO A 417 20.16 41.05 6.13
N HIS A 418 19.40 40.55 7.11
CA HIS A 418 19.61 40.89 8.52
C HIS A 418 20.52 39.90 9.27
N ARG A 419 20.48 38.61 8.91
CA ARG A 419 21.22 37.52 9.58
C ARG A 419 21.25 36.24 8.74
N SER A 420 22.21 35.37 9.10
CA SER A 420 22.29 33.98 8.62
C SER A 420 22.60 33.07 9.80
N THR A 421 21.59 32.35 10.32
CA THR A 421 21.74 31.52 11.53
C THR A 421 20.70 30.41 11.63
N ALA A 422 20.99 29.38 12.42
CA ALA A 422 20.02 28.37 12.80
C ALA A 422 18.96 28.97 13.76
N LEU A 423 17.75 28.43 13.70
CA LEU A 423 16.60 28.85 14.48
C LEU A 423 16.09 27.71 15.35
N GLY A 424 15.84 27.98 16.64
CA GLY A 424 15.13 27.05 17.52
C GLY A 424 13.62 27.03 17.26
N GLU A 425 13.05 28.18 16.90
CA GLU A 425 11.69 28.35 16.41
C GLU A 425 11.72 29.17 15.11
N PRO A 426 10.88 28.88 14.11
CA PRO A 426 10.91 29.59 12.83
C PRO A 426 10.27 30.98 12.94
N ARG A 427 10.97 31.91 13.60
CA ARG A 427 10.64 33.33 13.70
C ARG A 427 11.52 34.16 12.79
N LEU A 428 10.90 34.91 11.89
CA LEU A 428 11.54 35.66 10.82
C LEU A 428 11.06 37.12 10.82
N VAL A 429 11.79 37.98 10.13
CA VAL A 429 11.26 39.28 9.68
C VAL A 429 10.98 39.29 8.18
N ALA A 430 10.09 40.16 7.74
CA ALA A 430 9.74 40.32 6.33
C ALA A 430 11.00 40.59 5.49
N GLY A 431 11.13 39.85 4.38
CA GLY A 431 12.30 39.87 3.50
C GLY A 431 13.27 38.71 3.73
N GLU A 432 13.26 38.05 4.90
CA GLU A 432 14.11 36.90 5.19
C GLU A 432 13.67 35.63 4.43
N ARG A 433 14.64 34.73 4.19
CA ARG A 433 14.41 33.39 3.63
C ARG A 433 14.55 32.35 4.73
N LEU A 434 13.51 31.55 4.92
CA LEU A 434 13.53 30.35 5.73
C LEU A 434 14.17 29.20 4.92
N GLU A 435 15.07 28.47 5.56
CA GLU A 435 15.49 27.14 5.16
C GLU A 435 14.91 26.14 6.16
N ALA A 436 14.04 25.25 5.69
CA ALA A 436 13.38 24.23 6.49
C ALA A 436 13.94 22.86 6.12
N THR A 437 14.60 22.19 7.07
CA THR A 437 15.14 20.84 6.89
C THR A 437 14.11 19.83 7.39
N VAL A 438 13.70 18.93 6.52
CA VAL A 438 12.77 17.83 6.81
C VAL A 438 13.57 16.54 6.90
N THR A 439 13.47 15.85 8.03
CA THR A 439 14.01 14.50 8.20
C THR A 439 12.97 13.50 7.73
N VAL A 440 13.37 12.59 6.86
CA VAL A 440 12.55 11.47 6.39
C VAL A 440 13.24 10.17 6.79
N ALA A 441 12.55 9.34 7.57
CA ALA A 441 13.08 8.06 8.05
C ALA A 441 12.13 6.92 7.66
N ASN A 442 12.68 5.79 7.25
CA ASN A 442 11.92 4.57 7.06
C ASN A 442 12.13 3.66 8.27
N ASN A 443 11.14 3.64 9.16
CA ASN A 443 11.15 2.79 10.36
C ASN A 443 10.53 1.41 10.09
N GLY A 444 10.26 1.08 8.83
CA GLY A 444 9.69 -0.19 8.41
C GLY A 444 10.76 -1.23 8.09
N THR A 445 10.31 -2.43 7.71
CA THR A 445 11.17 -3.57 7.39
C THR A 445 11.47 -3.71 5.90
N GLU A 446 10.77 -2.95 5.05
CA GLU A 446 10.95 -2.96 3.60
C GLU A 446 11.25 -1.56 3.06
N ALA A 447 11.79 -1.51 1.84
CA ALA A 447 12.02 -0.24 1.16
C ALA A 447 10.70 0.49 0.86
N GLY A 448 10.71 1.81 0.99
CA GLY A 448 9.52 2.64 0.80
C GLY A 448 9.82 3.91 0.01
N GLU A 449 8.88 4.29 -0.84
CA GLU A 449 8.90 5.59 -1.51
C GLU A 449 8.30 6.68 -0.62
N PHE A 450 8.82 7.90 -0.74
CA PHE A 450 8.25 9.07 -0.10
C PHE A 450 8.08 10.21 -1.10
N THR A 451 7.03 11.00 -0.92
CA THR A 451 6.79 12.26 -1.65
C THR A 451 6.49 13.37 -0.65
N LEU A 452 7.43 14.31 -0.49
CA LEU A 452 7.27 15.52 0.31
C LEU A 452 6.74 16.65 -0.57
N ARG A 453 5.48 17.02 -0.35
CA ARG A 453 4.91 18.26 -0.91
C ARG A 453 5.04 19.34 0.15
N PHE A 454 5.99 20.25 -0.03
CA PHE A 454 6.17 21.39 0.86
C PHE A 454 5.10 22.45 0.58
N ARG A 455 4.30 22.78 1.59
CA ARG A 455 3.18 23.71 1.48
C ARG A 455 3.29 24.85 2.47
N VAL A 456 2.78 26.00 2.06
CA VAL A 456 2.56 27.19 2.89
C VAL A 456 1.06 27.50 2.83
N ASP A 457 0.38 27.52 3.97
CA ASP A 457 -1.07 27.71 4.09
C ASP A 457 -1.87 26.82 3.12
N GLY A 458 -1.51 25.54 3.09
CA GLY A 458 -2.15 24.53 2.23
C GLY A 458 -1.78 24.58 0.75
N LYS A 459 -1.04 25.60 0.27
CA LYS A 459 -0.60 25.71 -1.13
C LYS A 459 0.77 25.05 -1.33
N THR A 460 0.87 24.08 -2.23
CA THR A 460 2.14 23.45 -2.59
C THR A 460 3.06 24.45 -3.29
N VAL A 461 4.24 24.65 -2.71
CA VAL A 461 5.30 25.49 -3.26
C VAL A 461 6.34 24.64 -3.99
N GLU A 462 6.67 23.48 -3.43
CA GLU A 462 7.68 22.59 -3.98
C GLU A 462 7.34 21.12 -3.70
N THR A 463 7.83 20.19 -4.51
CA THR A 463 7.69 18.75 -4.27
C THR A 463 9.02 18.05 -4.48
N ARG A 464 9.36 17.13 -3.56
CA ARG A 464 10.53 16.27 -3.60
C ARG A 464 10.12 14.83 -3.33
N SER A 465 10.78 13.88 -3.97
CA SER A 465 10.50 12.45 -3.79
C SER A 465 11.79 11.65 -3.75
N GLY A 466 11.72 10.46 -3.18
CA GLY A 466 12.83 9.52 -3.10
C GLY A 466 12.39 8.17 -2.58
N THR A 467 13.36 7.27 -2.42
CA THR A 467 13.17 5.93 -1.88
C THR A 467 14.14 5.74 -0.72
N LEU A 468 13.70 5.04 0.32
CA LEU A 468 14.51 4.70 1.48
C LEU A 468 14.46 3.20 1.71
N GLY A 469 15.62 2.58 1.91
CA GLY A 469 15.72 1.23 2.44
C GLY A 469 15.22 1.14 3.89
N PRO A 470 15.07 -0.08 4.45
CA PRO A 470 14.67 -0.26 5.84
C PRO A 470 15.71 0.34 6.80
N GLY A 471 15.25 1.10 7.80
CA GLY A 471 16.10 1.80 8.77
C GLY A 471 16.84 3.03 8.21
N GLU A 472 16.71 3.34 6.92
CA GLU A 472 17.40 4.46 6.30
C GLU A 472 16.75 5.80 6.68
N THR A 473 17.58 6.83 6.83
CA THR A 473 17.14 8.21 7.10
C THR A 473 17.84 9.16 6.13
N THR A 474 17.09 10.11 5.59
CA THR A 474 17.60 11.20 4.75
C THR A 474 17.05 12.56 5.19
N THR A 475 17.68 13.63 4.73
CA THR A 475 17.22 15.00 4.96
C THR A 475 16.94 15.71 3.64
N VAL A 476 15.87 16.48 3.61
CA VAL A 476 15.46 17.29 2.46
C VAL A 476 15.27 18.72 2.93
N THR A 477 15.99 19.66 2.32
CA THR A 477 15.88 21.09 2.65
C THR A 477 15.00 21.81 1.64
N PHE A 478 14.04 22.57 2.14
CA PHE A 478 13.21 23.49 1.37
C PHE A 478 13.57 24.93 1.72
N THR A 479 13.49 25.83 0.73
CA THR A 479 13.76 27.25 0.96
C THR A 479 12.56 28.11 0.57
N ARG A 480 12.19 29.07 1.41
CA ARG A 480 11.06 29.96 1.17
C ARG A 480 11.32 31.37 1.70
N GLN A 481 11.14 32.37 0.84
CA GLN A 481 11.14 33.76 1.27
C GLN A 481 9.74 34.20 1.72
N PHE A 482 9.68 34.97 2.80
CA PHE A 482 8.47 35.58 3.32
C PHE A 482 8.56 37.09 3.20
N GLY A 483 7.71 37.69 2.36
CA GLY A 483 7.75 39.13 2.08
C GLY A 483 6.85 39.99 2.96
N SER A 484 6.03 39.38 3.82
CA SER A 484 5.02 40.09 4.62
C SER A 484 4.94 39.48 6.01
N ALA A 485 4.67 40.33 7.01
CA ALA A 485 4.37 39.87 8.35
C ALA A 485 3.10 39.01 8.40
N GLY A 486 3.08 37.99 9.26
CA GLY A 486 1.98 37.05 9.40
C GLY A 486 2.38 35.75 10.09
N LYS A 487 1.39 34.90 10.35
CA LYS A 487 1.60 33.51 10.77
C LYS A 487 1.28 32.61 9.59
N TYR A 488 2.21 31.71 9.27
CA TYR A 488 2.10 30.81 8.14
C TYR A 488 2.18 29.36 8.61
N GLU A 489 1.28 28.51 8.13
CA GLU A 489 1.34 27.08 8.37
C GLU A 489 2.25 26.41 7.34
N LEU A 490 3.26 25.69 7.80
CA LEU A 490 4.11 24.85 6.97
C LEU A 490 3.70 23.40 7.10
N THR A 491 3.61 22.72 5.96
CA THR A 491 3.51 21.26 5.93
C THR A 491 4.51 20.67 4.93
N ALA A 492 5.12 19.54 5.30
CA ALA A 492 5.95 18.73 4.42
C ALA A 492 5.55 17.27 4.61
N GLY A 493 4.59 16.82 3.79
CA GLY A 493 3.88 15.56 4.00
C GLY A 493 3.18 15.54 5.37
N THR A 494 3.57 14.69 6.32
CA THR A 494 2.98 14.65 7.67
C THR A 494 3.63 15.61 8.68
N ALA A 495 4.78 16.20 8.35
CA ALA A 495 5.44 17.15 9.22
C ALA A 495 4.72 18.51 9.18
N THR A 496 4.45 19.11 10.33
CA THR A 496 3.79 20.42 10.44
C THR A 496 4.59 21.38 11.33
N ALA A 497 4.57 22.67 11.00
CA ALA A 497 5.18 23.75 11.80
C ALA A 497 4.47 25.08 11.54
N THR A 498 4.60 26.05 12.45
CA THR A 498 4.09 27.41 12.25
C THR A 498 5.24 28.39 12.20
N VAL A 499 5.34 29.14 11.11
CA VAL A 499 6.30 30.24 10.96
C VAL A 499 5.64 31.53 11.40
N VAL A 500 6.35 32.34 12.19
CA VAL A 500 5.93 33.69 12.54
C VAL A 500 6.85 34.67 11.84
N VAL A 501 6.29 35.54 11.01
CA VAL A 501 7.01 36.60 10.31
C VAL A 501 6.53 37.93 10.88
N GLU A 502 7.46 38.77 11.29
CA GLU A 502 7.18 40.11 11.79
C GLU A 502 7.76 41.17 10.87
N GLU A 503 7.33 42.42 11.02
CA GLU A 503 8.06 43.53 10.40
C GLU A 503 9.42 43.71 11.10
N PRO A 504 10.48 44.11 10.38
CA PRO A 504 11.74 44.50 11.00
C PRO A 504 11.53 45.53 12.13
N ALA A 505 12.39 45.49 13.14
CA ALA A 505 12.48 46.59 14.11
C ALA A 505 12.99 47.88 13.44
N ALA A 506 12.99 49.00 14.18
CA ALA A 506 13.48 50.28 13.69
C ALA A 506 14.86 50.62 14.25
N ALA A 507 15.80 50.94 13.36
CA ALA A 507 17.19 51.15 13.73
C ALA A 507 17.38 52.34 14.66
N ARG A 508 18.02 52.13 15.81
CA ARG A 508 18.32 53.19 16.79
C ARG A 508 19.82 53.44 16.88
N VAL A 509 20.23 54.69 16.63
CA VAL A 509 21.61 55.12 16.87
C VAL A 509 21.83 55.30 18.38
N THR A 510 22.88 54.66 18.91
CA THR A 510 23.22 54.71 20.34
C THR A 510 24.55 55.39 20.63
N ASP A 511 25.40 55.53 19.62
CA ASP A 511 26.67 56.25 19.73
C ASP A 511 27.04 56.88 18.38
N LEU A 512 27.74 58.01 18.42
CA LEU A 512 28.25 58.72 17.24
C LEU A 512 29.66 59.21 17.52
N VAL A 513 30.60 58.71 16.72
CA VAL A 513 32.03 59.07 16.79
C VAL A 513 32.43 59.81 15.52
N VAL A 514 33.14 60.91 15.68
CA VAL A 514 33.67 61.76 14.61
C VAL A 514 35.19 61.76 14.69
N GLU A 515 35.87 61.29 13.65
CA GLU A 515 37.34 61.17 13.64
C GLU A 515 37.97 61.75 12.35
N PRO A 516 38.88 62.74 12.46
CA PRO A 516 39.22 63.48 13.67
C PRO A 516 38.12 64.49 14.08
N GLU A 517 38.04 64.83 15.37
CA GLU A 517 37.14 65.87 15.89
C GLU A 517 37.57 67.29 15.46
N SER A 518 38.83 67.46 15.04
CA SER A 518 39.32 68.67 14.39
C SER A 518 40.04 68.36 13.09
N ALA A 519 39.56 68.95 12.00
CA ALA A 519 40.00 68.66 10.64
C ALA A 519 40.41 69.95 9.91
N ALA A 520 41.31 69.85 8.94
CA ALA A 520 41.59 70.91 7.98
C ALA A 520 40.55 70.94 6.84
N ILE A 521 40.40 72.07 6.15
CA ILE A 521 39.58 72.16 4.93
C ILE A 521 40.11 71.16 3.89
N GLY A 522 39.23 70.31 3.37
CA GLY A 522 39.60 69.24 2.44
C GLY A 522 40.10 67.94 3.10
N GLU A 523 40.21 67.90 4.43
CA GLU A 523 40.54 66.66 5.15
C GLU A 523 39.31 65.73 5.23
N THR A 524 39.51 64.43 5.00
CA THR A 524 38.43 63.45 5.11
C THR A 524 38.14 63.12 6.57
N VAL A 525 36.94 63.43 7.02
CA VAL A 525 36.43 63.09 8.36
C VAL A 525 35.60 61.81 8.27
N ARG A 526 35.89 60.83 9.13
CA ARG A 526 35.11 59.60 9.25
C ARG A 526 34.06 59.75 10.34
N LEU A 527 32.83 59.37 10.00
CA LEU A 527 31.68 59.35 10.88
C LEU A 527 31.33 57.89 11.15
N ARG A 528 31.27 57.48 12.42
CA ARG A 528 30.87 56.13 12.82
C ARG A 528 29.68 56.21 13.75
N ALA A 529 28.56 55.60 13.36
CA ALA A 529 27.38 55.47 14.19
C ALA A 529 27.25 54.02 14.69
N ALA A 530 27.19 53.81 16.00
CA ALA A 530 26.78 52.51 16.54
C ALA A 530 25.25 52.44 16.53
N VAL A 531 24.70 51.37 15.95
CA VAL A 531 23.27 51.19 15.72
C VAL A 531 22.82 49.88 16.35
N THR A 532 21.73 49.92 17.10
CA THR A 532 21.12 48.74 17.74
C THR A 532 19.65 48.61 17.36
N SER A 533 19.11 47.39 17.47
CA SER A 533 17.69 47.14 17.20
C SER A 533 16.82 47.71 18.31
N SER A 534 15.69 48.33 17.95
CA SER A 534 14.73 48.87 18.94
C SER A 534 13.92 47.79 19.67
N ALA A 535 13.97 46.53 19.21
CA ALA A 535 13.21 45.41 19.77
C ALA A 535 14.03 44.11 19.72
N ASP A 536 13.57 43.06 20.39
CA ASP A 536 14.23 41.74 20.40
C ASP A 536 13.97 40.95 19.10
N ARG A 537 14.33 41.56 17.96
CA ARG A 537 14.22 40.99 16.61
C ARG A 537 15.14 41.75 15.62
N PRO A 538 15.44 41.18 14.45
CA PRO A 538 16.25 41.86 13.44
C PRO A 538 15.64 43.17 12.96
N ASP A 539 16.52 44.07 12.54
CA ASP A 539 16.21 45.47 12.23
C ASP A 539 16.62 45.81 10.80
N ALA A 540 15.89 46.73 10.17
CA ALA A 540 16.34 47.42 8.97
C ALA A 540 15.95 48.90 9.04
N GLY A 541 16.86 49.74 8.56
CA GLY A 541 16.60 51.17 8.48
C GLY A 541 17.68 51.91 7.72
N THR A 542 17.58 53.23 7.78
CA THR A 542 18.49 54.14 7.11
C THR A 542 19.11 55.06 8.14
N VAL A 543 20.45 55.12 8.17
CA VAL A 543 21.21 56.08 8.97
C VAL A 543 21.59 57.25 8.08
N ALA A 544 21.01 58.42 8.36
CA ALA A 544 21.42 59.67 7.75
C ALA A 544 22.46 60.35 8.65
N PHE A 545 23.62 60.66 8.07
CA PHE A 545 24.63 61.52 8.67
C PHE A 545 24.41 62.94 8.17
N THR A 546 24.41 63.90 9.09
CA THR A 546 24.16 65.32 8.80
C THR A 546 25.32 66.19 9.28
N ALA A 547 25.50 67.34 8.66
CA ALA A 547 26.34 68.44 9.15
C ALA A 547 25.48 69.72 9.13
N ASP A 548 25.30 70.36 10.28
CA ASP A 548 24.40 71.52 10.47
C ASP A 548 22.97 71.31 9.96
N GLY A 549 22.50 70.06 10.04
CA GLY A 549 21.16 69.65 9.59
C GLY A 549 21.06 69.30 8.09
N GLU A 550 22.11 69.50 7.30
CA GLU A 550 22.16 69.03 5.91
C GLU A 550 22.70 67.61 5.81
N THR A 551 22.05 66.75 5.02
CA THR A 551 22.45 65.33 4.89
C THR A 551 23.72 65.20 4.04
N VAL A 552 24.80 64.76 4.66
CA VAL A 552 26.10 64.51 3.98
C VAL A 552 26.22 63.08 3.47
N ALA A 553 25.55 62.13 4.13
CA ALA A 553 25.52 60.75 3.68
C ALA A 553 24.27 60.02 4.20
N THR A 554 23.81 59.05 3.42
CA THR A 554 22.73 58.15 3.79
C THR A 554 23.20 56.72 3.59
N ARG A 555 22.97 55.85 4.58
CA ARG A 555 23.38 54.45 4.57
C ARG A 555 22.22 53.55 5.00
N GLU A 556 21.84 52.61 4.15
CA GLU A 556 20.92 51.55 4.54
C GLU A 556 21.66 50.49 5.34
N VAL A 557 21.01 49.97 6.37
CA VAL A 557 21.58 48.95 7.25
C VAL A 557 20.49 47.93 7.60
N ALA A 558 20.84 46.64 7.50
CA ALA A 558 20.03 45.52 7.96
C ALA A 558 20.92 44.66 8.87
N PHE A 559 20.47 44.36 10.08
CA PHE A 559 21.32 43.73 11.09
C PHE A 559 20.50 43.01 12.17
N ALA A 560 21.18 42.16 12.92
CA ALA A 560 20.67 41.57 14.15
C ALA A 560 21.60 41.96 15.31
N GLY A 561 21.05 42.49 16.41
CA GLY A 561 21.82 42.96 17.56
C GLY A 561 22.32 44.39 17.39
N THR A 562 23.65 44.58 17.40
CA THR A 562 24.32 45.89 17.26
C THR A 562 25.33 45.83 16.13
N THR A 563 25.41 46.90 15.34
CA THR A 563 26.37 47.07 14.25
C THR A 563 26.90 48.50 14.19
N THR A 564 27.94 48.74 13.40
CA THR A 564 28.48 50.08 13.16
C THR A 564 28.29 50.45 11.71
N VAL A 565 27.76 51.65 11.48
CA VAL A 565 27.59 52.24 10.14
C VAL A 565 28.61 53.35 9.97
N GLU A 566 29.33 53.35 8.85
CA GLU A 566 30.35 54.37 8.56
C GLU A 566 29.96 55.26 7.37
N ALA A 567 30.31 56.53 7.48
CA ALA A 567 30.30 57.50 6.38
C ALA A 567 31.56 58.38 6.44
N THR A 568 31.82 59.12 5.37
CA THR A 568 32.90 60.10 5.31
C THR A 568 32.36 61.42 4.79
N THR A 569 32.87 62.52 5.30
CA THR A 569 32.59 63.88 4.80
C THR A 569 33.90 64.65 4.62
N THR A 570 33.87 65.69 3.80
CA THR A 570 35.05 66.54 3.52
C THR A 570 34.61 67.99 3.59
N PRO A 571 34.88 68.69 4.71
CA PRO A 571 34.46 70.06 4.90
C PRO A 571 35.18 71.02 3.94
N GLU A 572 34.44 71.97 3.37
CA GLU A 572 34.96 72.93 2.38
C GLU A 572 35.17 74.34 2.96
N ALA A 573 34.69 74.61 4.17
CA ALA A 573 34.82 75.89 4.85
C ALA A 573 35.25 75.69 6.31
N PRO A 574 35.94 76.67 6.91
CA PRO A 574 36.28 76.61 8.33
C PRO A 574 35.06 76.94 9.20
N GLY A 575 34.99 76.35 10.38
CA GLY A 575 33.87 76.55 11.30
C GLY A 575 33.62 75.39 12.25
N GLU A 576 32.67 75.57 13.15
CA GLU A 576 32.14 74.52 14.03
C GLU A 576 30.90 73.93 13.35
N TYR A 577 30.95 72.64 13.03
CA TYR A 577 29.84 71.91 12.42
C TYR A 577 29.19 70.98 13.45
N ALA A 578 27.87 71.04 13.57
CA ALA A 578 27.09 70.06 14.32
C ALA A 578 26.86 68.81 13.46
N VAL A 579 27.63 67.76 13.72
CA VAL A 579 27.52 66.48 13.01
C VAL A 579 26.48 65.61 13.69
N GLY A 580 25.43 65.20 12.96
CA GLY A 580 24.33 64.42 13.51
C GLY A 580 24.18 63.02 12.90
N ALA A 581 23.75 62.06 13.70
CA ALA A 581 23.26 60.75 13.24
C ALA A 581 22.12 60.27 14.17
N GLY A 582 20.91 60.13 13.62
CA GLY A 582 19.72 59.91 14.45
C GLY A 582 19.48 61.10 15.40
N ASP A 583 19.27 60.81 16.69
CA ASP A 583 19.06 61.84 17.72
C ASP A 583 20.38 62.33 18.37
N LEU A 584 21.53 61.79 17.96
CA LEU A 584 22.83 62.15 18.51
C LEU A 584 23.53 63.21 17.66
N THR A 585 24.19 64.14 18.34
CA THR A 585 25.02 65.19 17.72
C THR A 585 26.40 65.24 18.37
N ALA A 586 27.43 65.35 17.55
CA ALA A 586 28.82 65.59 17.92
C ALA A 586 29.32 66.86 17.23
N THR A 587 30.43 67.42 17.71
CA THR A 587 31.00 68.66 17.17
C THR A 587 32.23 68.34 16.32
N LEU A 588 32.33 68.97 15.15
CA LEU A 588 33.50 68.93 14.28
C LEU A 588 34.07 70.35 14.11
N SER A 589 35.31 70.57 14.58
CA SER A 589 36.01 71.85 14.43
C SER A 589 36.87 71.86 13.17
N VAL A 590 36.46 72.60 12.14
CA VAL A 590 37.22 72.74 10.90
C VAL A 590 38.11 73.98 10.96
N ARG A 591 39.42 73.75 10.92
CA ARG A 591 40.44 74.80 10.96
C ARG A 591 40.59 75.44 9.58
N ASP A 592 40.87 76.75 9.55
CA ASP A 592 41.18 77.51 8.33
C ASP A 592 42.60 77.21 7.84
N GLU A 593 42.84 75.93 7.59
CA GLU A 593 44.03 75.36 7.01
C GLU A 593 43.54 74.49 5.86
N THR A 594 43.96 74.77 4.64
CA THR A 594 43.62 73.91 3.50
C THR A 594 44.64 72.78 3.42
N VAL A 595 44.18 71.53 3.34
CA VAL A 595 45.07 70.41 3.02
C VAL A 595 45.63 70.67 1.62
N GLN A 596 46.90 71.08 1.51
CA GLN A 596 47.56 71.08 0.22
C GLN A 596 47.74 69.64 -0.22
N PRO A 597 47.31 69.26 -1.44
CA PRO A 597 47.63 67.94 -1.96
C PRO A 597 49.15 67.81 -1.99
N THR A 598 49.69 66.90 -1.19
CA THR A 598 51.11 66.54 -1.26
C THR A 598 51.35 65.94 -2.64
N THR A 599 51.79 66.76 -3.60
CA THR A 599 52.35 66.26 -4.84
C THR A 599 53.63 65.53 -4.47
N THR A 600 53.59 64.21 -4.38
CA THR A 600 54.79 63.39 -4.42
C THR A 600 55.53 63.70 -5.72
N PRO A 601 56.78 64.21 -5.70
CA PRO A 601 57.54 64.41 -6.93
C PRO A 601 57.88 63.03 -7.53
N ALA A 602 57.56 62.87 -8.81
CA ALA A 602 58.14 61.82 -9.63
C ALA A 602 59.67 62.02 -9.70
N ALA A 603 60.44 61.02 -9.25
CA ALA A 603 61.87 60.97 -9.46
C ALA A 603 62.15 60.10 -10.71
N GLY A 604 62.56 60.75 -11.80
CA GLY A 604 63.10 60.13 -12.99
C GLY A 604 64.54 59.66 -12.79
N GLU A 605 64.79 58.46 -13.29
CA GLU A 605 65.97 57.92 -13.97
C GLU A 605 67.37 58.52 -13.67
N ASN A 606 68.26 57.64 -13.19
CA ASN A 606 69.64 57.64 -13.67
C ASN A 606 70.17 56.19 -13.74
N GLU A 607 70.77 55.85 -14.87
CA GLU A 607 71.21 54.51 -15.29
C GLU A 607 72.41 53.95 -14.49
N GLY A 608 72.53 52.61 -14.50
CA GLY A 608 73.46 51.80 -13.69
C GLY A 608 74.96 51.85 -14.08
N PRO A 609 75.77 50.87 -13.62
CA PRO A 609 75.66 49.52 -14.20
C PRO A 609 75.90 48.32 -13.25
N SER A 610 75.31 47.19 -13.67
CA SER A 610 75.71 45.78 -13.55
C SER A 610 76.58 45.27 -12.39
N GLY A 611 76.09 44.22 -11.73
CA GLY A 611 76.89 42.99 -11.59
C GLY A 611 76.75 42.23 -10.26
N GLY A 612 76.03 41.11 -10.28
CA GLY A 612 76.26 39.88 -9.49
C GLY A 612 76.13 39.99 -7.97
N GLY A 613 75.16 39.38 -7.27
CA GLY A 613 74.34 38.22 -7.59
C GLY A 613 74.61 37.04 -6.65
N THR A 614 74.73 37.28 -5.34
CA THR A 614 74.80 36.31 -4.22
C THR A 614 74.52 37.12 -2.94
N GLY A 615 73.88 36.68 -1.86
CA GLY A 615 73.31 35.41 -1.42
C GLY A 615 72.74 35.65 0.00
N ALA A 616 72.20 34.59 0.62
CA ALA A 616 71.74 34.53 2.01
C ALA A 616 70.34 35.08 2.32
N THR A 617 69.32 34.44 1.76
CA THR A 617 68.30 33.84 2.64
C THR A 617 68.94 32.61 3.28
N THR A 618 69.32 32.74 4.55
CA THR A 618 69.78 31.60 5.34
C THR A 618 68.67 31.18 6.31
N PRO A 619 68.36 29.88 6.36
CA PRO A 619 67.20 29.29 7.02
C PRO A 619 67.60 28.43 8.23
N SER A 620 66.61 27.91 8.97
CA SER A 620 66.69 26.79 9.93
C SER A 620 65.37 26.78 10.71
N ALA A 621 64.61 25.70 10.95
CA ALA A 621 64.67 24.26 10.67
C ALA A 621 63.21 23.75 10.87
N ALA A 622 62.67 22.80 10.08
CA ALA A 622 62.77 21.33 10.26
C ALA A 622 62.31 20.89 11.68
N ASP A 623 61.41 19.93 11.95
CA ASP A 623 60.82 18.75 11.28
C ASP A 623 59.53 18.40 12.08
N GLY A 624 58.55 17.60 11.65
CA GLY A 624 58.41 16.74 10.47
C GLY A 624 57.12 15.90 10.53
N THR A 625 56.77 15.35 9.36
CA THR A 625 56.14 14.03 9.08
C THR A 625 54.77 13.66 9.70
N GLY A 626 53.78 13.16 8.94
CA GLY A 626 53.81 12.85 7.52
C GLY A 626 52.56 12.15 6.93
N PHE A 627 52.72 11.85 5.63
CA PHE A 627 52.08 10.83 4.75
C PHE A 627 50.54 10.83 4.60
N GLY A 628 49.93 10.77 3.41
CA GLY A 628 50.34 10.66 1.98
C GLY A 628 49.08 10.85 1.08
N VAL A 629 49.17 11.40 -0.14
CA VAL A 629 49.35 10.66 -1.43
C VAL A 629 48.06 9.88 -1.78
N LEU A 630 47.29 10.07 -2.88
CA LEU A 630 47.62 10.41 -4.27
C LEU A 630 46.35 10.68 -5.14
N ALA A 631 46.60 11.37 -6.25
CA ALA A 631 46.07 11.14 -7.60
C ALA A 631 44.72 11.75 -8.05
N VAL A 632 44.89 12.90 -8.69
CA VAL A 632 44.20 13.46 -9.86
C VAL A 632 43.94 12.43 -10.97
N ALA A 633 42.76 12.47 -11.61
CA ALA A 633 42.61 12.82 -13.04
C ALA A 633 41.22 12.46 -13.61
N ALA A 634 40.67 13.43 -14.35
CA ALA A 634 39.46 13.35 -15.17
C ALA A 634 39.60 12.42 -16.38
N VAL A 635 38.50 11.82 -16.83
CA VAL A 635 38.28 11.44 -18.24
C VAL A 635 36.80 11.62 -18.62
N ALA A 636 36.62 12.14 -19.83
CA ALA A 636 35.39 12.54 -20.51
C ALA A 636 34.45 11.40 -20.92
N LEU A 637 33.16 11.74 -21.11
CA LEU A 637 32.15 10.91 -21.76
C LEU A 637 32.03 11.28 -23.25
N LEU A 638 32.29 10.31 -24.12
CA LEU A 638 31.93 10.31 -25.54
C LEU A 638 30.75 9.35 -25.74
N GLY A 639 29.71 9.83 -26.41
CA GLY A 639 28.61 9.00 -26.89
C GLY A 639 28.93 8.32 -28.22
N ALA A 640 28.25 7.19 -28.48
CA ALA A 640 27.98 6.68 -29.82
C ALA A 640 26.80 5.70 -29.80
N LEU A 641 25.78 6.01 -30.62
CA LEU A 641 24.82 5.06 -31.18
C LEU A 641 25.54 4.01 -32.06
N SER A 642 24.95 2.81 -32.21
CA SER A 642 24.91 2.07 -33.49
C SER A 642 23.85 0.96 -33.49
N LEU A 643 22.89 1.10 -34.41
CA LEU A 643 22.02 0.06 -34.97
C LEU A 643 22.78 -0.80 -36.01
N LEU A 644 22.41 -2.08 -36.17
CA LEU A 644 22.40 -2.93 -37.40
C LEU A 644 22.25 -4.40 -36.93
N GLY A 645 21.32 -5.28 -37.31
CA GLY A 645 20.39 -5.37 -38.43
C GLY A 645 20.81 -6.46 -39.43
N ARG A 646 20.29 -7.71 -39.34
CA ARG A 646 19.98 -8.55 -40.53
C ARG A 646 19.19 -9.87 -40.28
N ARG A 647 18.27 -10.06 -41.23
CA ARG A 647 17.21 -11.05 -41.56
C ARG A 647 17.57 -12.56 -41.75
N TYR A 648 16.57 -13.43 -41.39
CA TYR A 648 15.90 -14.59 -42.08
C TYR A 648 16.72 -15.70 -42.80
N PRO A 649 16.19 -16.93 -43.00
CA PRO A 649 14.79 -17.38 -43.18
C PRO A 649 14.12 -18.11 -42.01
#